data_AF-L5LDD1-F1
#
_entry.id   AF-L5LDD1-F1
#
_cell.length_a   1.000
_cell.length_b   1.000
_cell.length_c   1.000
_cell.angle_alpha   90.00
_cell.angle_beta   90.00
_cell.angle_gamma   90.00
#
_symmetry.space_group_name_H-M   'P 1'
#
loop_
_entity.id
_entity.type
_entity.pdbx_description
1 polymer ?
#
loop_
_entity_poly.entity_id
_entity_poly.type
_entity_poly.pdbx_seq_one_letter_code
_entity_poly.pdbx_strand_id
1 'polypeptide(L)'
;MPPPRTREDRDHRDRHRAPREEEAPEKWDWNCPETRHLFEDAFFRDEDYIRQGSEECQKFWTFFERLQRFQHLKAPRKEDREPGHPKHSNPALADLPGAYDPRYRINLSVLGPDLRGSRRRGRHLPPERVSEFRQALVHYLDFVQKQAFGRLAKLQRERAALPIAQYGHRILETLKEHQVVVVAGDTGCGKSTQVPQYLLAAGFSHVACTQPRRIACISLAKRVGFESLSQYGSQVGYQIRFESTRSAATKIVFLTVGLLLRQIQREPSLPQYQVLIVDEVHERHLHNDFLLGVLRRLLPKRPDLKVILMSATINISLFSSYFGSAPVVQVPGRLFPITVFDVAPPGVRKCILSTNIAETSVTIDGIRFVVDSGKGCPSDPGAERGVVYQPIEAEPSVSKSEKLDPRPFLRVLEAIDHKYPPEERGDLLVFLSGMAEISAVLEAAQPYASHTQRWVVLPLHSALSVADQDKVFDVAPPGVRKCILSTNIAETSVTIDGIRFVVDSGKVKEMSYDPQAKLQRLQEFWISQASAEQRKGRAGRTGPGVCFRLYAESDYDAFAPYAVPEIRRVALDALVLQMKSMSVGDPRTFPFIEPPPPASLETAILYLRDQGALDSSEALTPIGSLLAQLPVDVVIGKMLILGSMFHLAEPVLTIAAALSVQSPFTRSAQNNPEGAAARRPLESDLGDPFTLFNVFNTWVQVRPVGTPLSDCQAQSQGLPAAVAPPHAPPPAHGLHHSDQHVQSSGPRGAWASKVPLKPDS
;
A
#
# COMPACT_ATOMS: atom_id res chain seq x y z
N MET A 1 -54.20 62.86 -12.87
CA MET A 1 -55.58 62.67 -12.37
C MET A 1 -55.58 61.55 -11.33
N PRO A 2 -56.28 61.71 -10.20
CA PRO A 2 -56.15 60.91 -8.96
C PRO A 2 -57.10 59.69 -8.97
N PRO A 3 -57.21 58.92 -7.86
CA PRO A 3 -58.23 59.26 -6.86
C PRO A 3 -57.76 59.19 -5.38
N PRO A 4 -58.62 59.62 -4.44
CA PRO A 4 -58.24 60.22 -3.16
C PRO A 4 -58.41 59.30 -1.93
N ARG A 5 -58.00 59.84 -0.77
CA ARG A 5 -58.29 59.34 0.58
C ARG A 5 -59.79 59.31 0.87
N THR A 6 -60.24 58.29 1.59
CA THR A 6 -61.40 58.35 2.49
C THR A 6 -61.03 57.81 3.86
N ARG A 7 -61.62 58.41 4.88
CA ARG A 7 -61.45 58.18 6.31
C ARG A 7 -62.88 57.94 6.82
N GLU A 8 -63.15 56.80 7.43
CA GLU A 8 -64.30 56.53 8.29
C GLU A 8 -63.73 55.82 9.53
N ASP A 9 -63.82 56.41 10.74
CA ASP A 9 -64.93 56.27 11.71
C ASP A 9 -65.20 54.79 12.01
N ARG A 10 -65.24 54.24 13.23
CA ARG A 10 -65.15 54.59 14.65
C ARG A 10 -65.00 53.22 15.33
N ASP A 11 -64.25 53.07 16.43
CA ASP A 11 -64.94 52.86 17.70
C ASP A 11 -64.01 52.96 18.91
N HIS A 12 -64.64 53.44 19.97
CA HIS A 12 -64.08 53.88 21.22
C HIS A 12 -64.30 52.81 22.30
N ARG A 13 -63.40 52.79 23.29
CA ARG A 13 -63.54 52.25 24.67
C ARG A 13 -63.32 50.73 24.79
N ASP A 14 -62.63 50.20 25.80
CA ASP A 14 -62.11 50.77 27.03
C ASP A 14 -61.17 49.72 27.66
N ARG A 15 -60.05 50.15 28.27
CA ARG A 15 -59.65 49.81 29.66
C ARG A 15 -58.15 49.93 29.91
N HIS A 16 -57.88 50.70 30.96
CA HIS A 16 -56.61 50.90 31.61
C HIS A 16 -55.94 49.60 32.13
N ARG A 17 -54.69 49.42 31.71
CA ARG A 17 -53.45 49.13 32.46
C ARG A 17 -53.42 47.94 33.45
N ALA A 18 -52.58 46.95 33.12
CA ALA A 18 -51.91 46.04 34.05
C ALA A 18 -50.37 46.09 33.81
N PRO A 19 -49.54 45.74 34.81
CA PRO A 19 -48.14 46.18 34.93
C PRO A 19 -47.14 45.35 34.11
N ARG A 20 -45.94 45.93 33.95
CA ARG A 20 -44.76 45.38 33.25
C ARG A 20 -44.48 43.92 33.65
N GLU A 21 -44.49 43.04 32.66
CA GLU A 21 -43.83 41.74 32.75
C GLU A 21 -42.31 41.95 32.59
N GLU A 22 -41.56 41.57 33.61
CA GLU A 22 -40.12 41.32 33.51
C GLU A 22 -39.90 40.24 32.45
N GLU A 23 -39.12 40.55 31.41
CA GLU A 23 -38.70 39.59 30.40
C GLU A 23 -38.00 38.41 31.09
N ALA A 24 -38.63 37.24 31.03
CA ALA A 24 -38.01 35.98 31.42
C ALA A 24 -36.66 35.82 30.68
N PRO A 25 -35.63 35.23 31.31
CA PRO A 25 -34.35 35.03 30.65
C PRO A 25 -34.60 34.16 29.41
N GLU A 26 -34.40 34.73 28.21
CA GLU A 26 -34.51 34.01 26.95
C GLU A 26 -33.74 32.69 27.09
N LYS A 27 -34.42 31.57 26.87
CA LYS A 27 -33.82 30.24 26.83
C LYS A 27 -32.83 30.23 25.66
N TRP A 28 -31.58 30.54 25.95
CA TRP A 28 -30.52 30.59 24.95
C TRP A 28 -30.25 29.17 24.43
N ASP A 29 -30.55 28.94 23.15
CA ASP A 29 -30.36 27.63 22.53
C ASP A 29 -29.04 27.58 21.76
N TRP A 30 -28.09 26.77 22.27
CA TRP A 30 -26.79 26.55 21.63
C TRP A 30 -26.86 25.69 20.37
N ASN A 31 -27.99 25.03 20.12
CA ASN A 31 -28.21 24.23 18.91
C ASN A 31 -28.84 25.04 17.76
N CYS A 32 -29.23 26.29 18.03
CA CYS A 32 -29.71 27.23 17.02
C CYS A 32 -28.56 27.64 16.07
N PRO A 33 -28.68 27.41 14.74
CA PRO A 33 -27.65 27.75 13.77
C PRO A 33 -27.23 29.22 13.80
N GLU A 34 -28.18 30.12 14.02
CA GLU A 34 -27.96 31.57 14.11
C GLU A 34 -27.11 31.92 15.35
N THR A 35 -27.33 31.21 16.46
CA THR A 35 -26.54 31.37 17.68
C THR A 35 -25.11 30.87 17.48
N ARG A 36 -24.92 29.72 16.83
CA ARG A 36 -23.59 29.20 16.51
C ARG A 36 -22.82 30.17 15.63
N HIS A 37 -23.43 30.66 14.55
CA HIS A 37 -22.81 31.61 13.63
C HIS A 37 -22.32 32.89 14.32
N LEU A 38 -23.09 33.43 15.27
CA LEU A 38 -22.69 34.62 16.04
C LEU A 38 -21.42 34.38 16.89
N PHE A 39 -21.25 33.18 17.45
CA PHE A 39 -20.06 32.81 18.22
C PHE A 39 -18.87 32.44 17.33
N GLU A 40 -19.11 31.79 16.19
CA GLU A 40 -18.06 31.54 15.19
C GLU A 40 -17.48 32.84 14.63
N ASP A 41 -18.31 33.82 14.29
CA ASP A 41 -17.86 35.15 13.83
C ASP A 41 -17.04 35.91 14.89
N ALA A 42 -17.30 35.61 16.17
CA ALA A 42 -16.65 36.24 17.31
C ALA A 42 -15.33 35.58 17.71
N PHE A 43 -15.20 34.25 17.57
CA PHE A 43 -14.08 33.46 18.11
C PHE A 43 -13.28 32.65 17.08
N PHE A 44 -13.81 32.42 15.87
CA PHE A 44 -13.22 31.54 14.86
C PHE A 44 -12.93 32.26 13.54
N ARG A 45 -12.36 33.46 13.59
CA ARG A 45 -11.96 34.19 12.37
C ARG A 45 -10.76 33.49 11.71
N ASP A 46 -10.42 33.90 10.49
CA ASP A 46 -9.28 33.33 9.74
C ASP A 46 -7.94 33.38 10.49
N GLU A 47 -7.79 34.34 11.40
CA GLU A 47 -6.60 34.56 12.24
C GLU A 47 -6.63 33.83 13.59
N ASP A 48 -7.76 33.23 13.96
CA ASP A 48 -7.93 32.54 15.24
C ASP A 48 -7.50 31.06 15.15
N TYR A 49 -7.32 30.41 16.32
CA TYR A 49 -6.84 29.03 16.43
C TYR A 49 -7.72 28.01 15.71
N ILE A 50 -9.02 28.27 15.63
CA ILE A 50 -10.00 27.49 14.89
C ILE A 50 -10.56 28.41 13.82
N ARG A 51 -10.59 27.96 12.58
CA ARG A 51 -11.13 28.75 11.47
C ARG A 51 -12.60 28.40 11.24
N GLN A 52 -13.40 29.40 10.92
CA GLN A 52 -14.81 29.22 10.58
C GLN A 52 -14.96 28.23 9.43
N GLY A 53 -15.93 27.30 9.55
CA GLY A 53 -16.17 26.26 8.55
C GLY A 53 -15.09 25.17 8.46
N SER A 54 -14.05 25.18 9.30
CA SER A 54 -13.03 24.13 9.32
C SER A 54 -13.51 22.85 10.01
N GLU A 55 -12.80 21.74 9.77
CA GLU A 55 -13.08 20.46 10.45
C GLU A 55 -12.86 20.58 11.98
N GLU A 56 -11.92 21.45 12.42
CA GLU A 56 -11.72 21.75 13.83
C GLU A 56 -12.91 22.47 14.47
N CYS A 57 -13.60 23.35 13.73
CA CYS A 57 -14.82 24.02 14.20
C CYS A 57 -15.92 22.99 14.52
N GLN A 58 -16.13 22.03 13.61
CA GLN A 58 -17.10 20.95 13.82
C GLN A 58 -16.74 20.06 15.03
N LYS A 59 -15.45 19.75 15.20
CA LYS A 59 -14.93 18.99 16.34
C LYS A 59 -15.15 19.75 17.66
N PHE A 60 -14.95 21.07 17.68
CA PHE A 60 -15.21 21.91 18.83
C PHE A 60 -16.70 21.87 19.22
N TRP A 61 -17.63 22.07 18.29
CA TRP A 61 -19.07 22.04 18.59
C TRP A 61 -19.52 20.67 19.12
N THR A 62 -18.99 19.59 18.54
CA THR A 62 -19.24 18.23 19.04
C THR A 62 -18.72 18.04 20.48
N PHE A 63 -17.56 18.62 20.80
CA PHE A 63 -17.02 18.64 22.16
C PHE A 63 -17.89 19.48 23.11
N PHE A 64 -18.31 20.67 22.65
CA PHE A 64 -19.13 21.60 23.42
C PHE A 64 -20.47 20.98 23.82
N GLU A 65 -21.16 20.31 22.89
CA GLU A 65 -22.41 19.58 23.19
C GLU A 65 -22.20 18.48 24.24
N ARG A 66 -21.10 17.73 24.15
CA ARG A 66 -20.75 16.69 25.14
C ARG A 66 -20.45 17.30 26.51
N LEU A 67 -19.73 18.41 26.54
CA LEU A 67 -19.39 19.14 27.77
C LEU A 67 -20.66 19.65 28.46
N GLN A 68 -21.60 20.22 27.69
CA GLN A 68 -22.89 20.68 28.22
C GLN A 68 -23.71 19.52 28.79
N ARG A 69 -23.83 18.39 28.07
CA ARG A 69 -24.53 17.19 28.59
C ARG A 69 -23.91 16.69 29.91
N PHE A 70 -22.59 16.72 30.02
CA PHE A 70 -21.89 16.32 31.24
C PHE A 70 -22.13 17.29 32.41
N GLN A 71 -22.13 18.60 32.15
CA GLN A 71 -22.43 19.60 33.17
C GLN A 71 -23.89 19.53 33.64
N HIS A 72 -24.82 19.25 32.73
CA HIS A 72 -26.23 19.00 33.06
C HIS A 72 -26.43 17.73 33.91
N LEU A 73 -25.58 16.70 33.75
CA LEU A 73 -25.59 15.49 34.60
C LEU A 73 -25.04 15.75 36.02
N LYS A 74 -24.25 16.81 36.22
CA LYS A 74 -23.66 17.20 37.52
C LYS A 74 -24.48 18.23 38.31
N ALA A 75 -25.61 18.71 37.78
CA ALA A 75 -26.49 19.61 38.53
C ALA A 75 -27.00 18.90 39.81
N PRO A 76 -26.95 19.53 41.00
CA PRO A 76 -27.12 18.82 42.26
C PRO A 76 -28.58 18.38 42.43
N ARG A 77 -28.80 17.07 42.49
CA ARG A 77 -30.01 16.53 43.13
C ARG A 77 -29.88 16.79 44.63
N LYS A 78 -30.65 17.73 45.17
CA LYS A 78 -30.98 17.75 46.59
C LYS A 78 -31.75 16.46 46.88
N GLU A 79 -31.14 15.48 47.54
CA GLU A 79 -31.82 14.56 48.47
C GLU A 79 -30.80 13.63 49.15
N ASP A 80 -31.01 13.45 50.45
CA ASP A 80 -30.20 12.68 51.41
C ASP A 80 -30.03 11.20 50.99
N ARG A 81 -28.81 10.63 51.10
CA ARG A 81 -28.51 9.26 51.58
C ARG A 81 -27.03 8.85 51.52
N GLU A 82 -26.73 7.91 52.42
CA GLU A 82 -25.47 7.32 52.93
C GLU A 82 -24.41 6.80 51.94
N PRO A 83 -23.15 6.57 52.41
CA PRO A 83 -22.00 6.26 51.56
C PRO A 83 -21.96 4.79 51.13
N GLY A 84 -22.10 4.53 49.83
CA GLY A 84 -21.94 3.21 49.21
C GLY A 84 -21.29 3.27 47.82
N HIS A 85 -20.25 2.45 47.63
CA HIS A 85 -19.29 2.32 46.52
C HIS A 85 -19.67 2.80 45.09
N PRO A 86 -18.70 3.39 44.35
CA PRO A 86 -18.90 3.79 42.95
C PRO A 86 -18.82 2.60 42.00
N LYS A 87 -19.80 2.45 41.10
CA LYS A 87 -19.74 1.54 39.96
C LYS A 87 -19.25 2.26 38.70
N HIS A 88 -18.21 1.68 38.10
CA HIS A 88 -17.68 1.79 36.74
C HIS A 88 -17.88 3.12 35.98
N SER A 89 -16.87 3.97 36.04
CA SER A 89 -16.63 5.05 35.08
C SER A 89 -15.91 4.54 33.83
N ASN A 90 -16.33 5.04 32.66
CA ASN A 90 -15.66 4.84 31.37
C ASN A 90 -14.19 5.35 31.45
N PRO A 91 -13.18 4.51 31.19
CA PRO A 91 -11.77 4.85 31.47
C PRO A 91 -11.24 6.05 30.68
N ALA A 92 -11.85 6.39 29.54
CA ALA A 92 -11.44 7.54 28.73
C ALA A 92 -11.72 8.92 29.37
N LEU A 93 -12.50 8.98 30.46
CA LEU A 93 -12.93 10.22 31.11
C LEU A 93 -12.51 10.33 32.59
N ALA A 94 -11.83 9.32 33.14
CA ALA A 94 -11.42 9.30 34.55
C ALA A 94 -10.28 10.29 34.87
N ASP A 95 -9.55 10.76 33.86
CA ASP A 95 -8.37 11.61 34.03
C ASP A 95 -8.65 13.13 33.98
N LEU A 96 -9.92 13.54 33.91
CA LEU A 96 -10.28 14.97 33.92
C LEU A 96 -10.55 15.44 35.37
N PRO A 97 -9.73 16.37 35.91
CA PRO A 97 -9.96 16.91 37.25
C PRO A 97 -11.33 17.59 37.34
N GLY A 98 -12.04 17.38 38.46
CA GLY A 98 -13.35 17.99 38.71
C GLY A 98 -13.31 19.52 38.85
N ALA A 99 -12.14 20.10 39.08
CA ALA A 99 -11.86 21.54 39.06
C ALA A 99 -10.52 21.80 38.35
N TYR A 100 -10.50 22.80 37.48
CA TYR A 100 -9.37 23.16 36.62
C TYR A 100 -8.26 23.88 37.40
N ASP A 101 -7.02 23.39 37.36
CA ASP A 101 -5.85 24.05 37.97
C ASP A 101 -5.13 24.95 36.95
N PRO A 102 -4.94 26.26 37.23
CA PRO A 102 -4.24 27.21 36.37
C PRO A 102 -2.80 26.84 36.00
N ARG A 103 -2.14 25.92 36.72
CA ARG A 103 -0.74 25.49 36.48
C ARG A 103 -0.53 24.71 35.19
N TYR A 104 -1.59 24.22 34.55
CA TYR A 104 -1.52 23.51 33.26
C TYR A 104 -1.55 24.44 32.03
N ARG A 105 -1.48 25.76 32.23
CA ARG A 105 -1.42 26.75 31.13
C ARG A 105 -0.01 26.85 30.55
N ILE A 106 0.18 26.42 29.30
CA ILE A 106 1.23 26.96 28.44
C ILE A 106 0.59 28.09 27.62
N ASN A 107 0.67 29.32 28.14
CA ASN A 107 0.41 30.62 27.47
C ASN A 107 -0.50 30.62 26.22
N LEU A 108 -1.81 30.40 26.39
CA LEU A 108 -2.82 30.66 25.36
C LEU A 108 -3.74 31.79 25.83
N SER A 109 -3.60 32.99 25.25
CA SER A 109 -4.56 34.07 25.42
C SER A 109 -5.65 33.95 24.36
N VAL A 110 -6.80 33.39 24.71
CA VAL A 110 -7.99 33.42 23.84
C VAL A 110 -8.55 34.84 23.89
N LEU A 111 -8.31 35.61 22.83
CA LEU A 111 -8.81 36.97 22.67
C LEU A 111 -10.29 36.91 22.29
N GLY A 112 -11.18 37.20 23.25
CA GLY A 112 -12.60 37.37 22.98
C GLY A 112 -12.94 38.81 22.58
N PRO A 113 -14.23 39.08 22.27
CA PRO A 113 -14.70 40.37 21.76
C PRO A 113 -14.40 41.58 22.67
N ASP A 114 -14.19 41.36 23.97
CA ASP A 114 -14.05 42.44 24.96
C ASP A 114 -12.75 43.26 24.89
N LEU A 115 -11.77 42.87 24.06
CA LEU A 115 -10.52 43.63 23.86
C LEU A 115 -10.30 44.13 22.43
N ARG A 116 -11.18 43.79 21.48
CA ARG A 116 -11.04 44.20 20.08
C ARG A 116 -12.24 45.05 19.70
N GLY A 117 -12.09 46.37 19.90
CA GLY A 117 -13.13 47.39 19.80
C GLY A 117 -14.15 47.17 18.68
N SER A 118 -15.39 46.88 19.05
CA SER A 118 -16.48 46.64 18.10
C SER A 118 -17.32 47.90 17.92
N ARG A 119 -17.14 48.60 16.78
CA ARG A 119 -18.17 49.44 16.16
C ARG A 119 -18.81 48.66 15.01
N ARG A 120 -19.66 47.67 15.30
CA ARG A 120 -20.66 47.18 14.35
C ARG A 120 -21.98 46.88 15.07
N ARG A 121 -23.05 47.51 14.58
CA ARG A 121 -24.45 47.33 15.04
C ARG A 121 -24.91 45.90 14.69
N GLY A 122 -25.15 45.08 15.69
CA GLY A 122 -25.70 43.72 15.61
C GLY A 122 -25.81 43.13 17.03
N ARG A 123 -26.80 42.25 17.28
CA ARG A 123 -27.15 41.65 18.59
C ARG A 123 -25.96 41.51 19.56
N HIS A 124 -26.05 42.10 20.75
CA HIS A 124 -25.05 41.92 21.80
C HIS A 124 -25.07 40.48 22.32
N LEU A 125 -23.92 39.81 22.29
CA LEU A 125 -23.75 38.52 22.93
C LEU A 125 -23.77 38.71 24.46
N PRO A 126 -24.58 37.94 25.22
CA PRO A 126 -24.60 38.05 26.68
C PRO A 126 -23.23 37.74 27.29
N PRO A 127 -22.69 38.57 28.21
CA PRO A 127 -21.34 38.41 28.75
C PRO A 127 -21.14 37.07 29.47
N GLU A 128 -22.18 36.55 30.13
CA GLU A 128 -22.15 35.22 30.78
C GLU A 128 -21.95 34.09 29.77
N ARG A 129 -22.62 34.17 28.61
CA ARG A 129 -22.52 33.16 27.53
C ARG A 129 -21.19 33.27 26.78
N VAL A 130 -20.66 34.49 26.62
CA VAL A 130 -19.29 34.72 26.11
C VAL A 130 -18.26 34.09 27.03
N SER A 131 -18.43 34.21 28.35
CA SER A 131 -17.55 33.58 29.33
C SER A 131 -17.66 32.05 29.31
N GLU A 132 -18.87 31.50 29.26
CA GLU A 132 -19.12 30.05 29.14
C GLU A 132 -18.48 29.46 27.88
N PHE A 133 -18.70 30.11 26.74
CA PHE A 133 -18.10 29.70 25.46
C PHE A 133 -16.57 29.79 25.47
N ARG A 134 -16.01 30.89 26.00
CA ARG A 134 -14.56 31.06 26.14
C ARG A 134 -13.95 29.98 27.03
N GLN A 135 -14.59 29.66 28.15
CA GLN A 135 -14.14 28.61 29.06
C GLN A 135 -14.18 27.24 28.39
N ALA A 136 -15.25 26.93 27.66
CA ALA A 136 -15.35 25.68 26.91
C ALA A 136 -14.33 25.59 25.77
N LEU A 137 -14.03 26.71 25.09
CA LEU A 137 -12.98 26.79 24.08
C LEU A 137 -11.59 26.53 24.69
N VAL A 138 -11.29 27.11 25.85
CA VAL A 138 -10.05 26.81 26.58
C VAL A 138 -9.98 25.33 26.99
N HIS A 139 -11.08 24.74 27.46
CA HIS A 139 -11.13 23.31 27.77
C HIS A 139 -10.94 22.42 26.54
N TYR A 140 -11.51 22.80 25.40
CA TYR A 140 -11.31 22.10 24.14
C TYR A 140 -9.85 22.17 23.70
N LEU A 141 -9.25 23.35 23.72
CA LEU A 141 -7.83 23.53 23.36
C LEU A 141 -6.91 22.73 24.29
N ASP A 142 -7.17 22.74 25.60
CA ASP A 142 -6.45 21.90 26.59
C ASP A 142 -6.67 20.40 26.34
N PHE A 143 -7.89 19.97 26.05
CA PHE A 143 -8.21 18.57 25.73
C PHE A 143 -7.47 18.10 24.47
N VAL A 144 -7.50 18.90 23.39
CA VAL A 144 -6.78 18.61 22.14
C VAL A 144 -5.27 18.56 22.41
N GLN A 145 -4.74 19.49 23.20
CA GLN A 145 -3.33 19.55 23.55
C GLN A 145 -2.90 18.34 24.39
N LYS A 146 -3.66 17.97 25.43
CA LYS A 146 -3.42 16.76 26.24
C LYS A 146 -3.52 15.49 25.41
N GLN A 147 -4.48 15.40 24.50
CA GLN A 147 -4.59 14.27 23.58
C GLN A 147 -3.37 14.18 22.66
N ALA A 148 -2.89 15.30 22.14
CA ALA A 148 -1.67 15.36 21.32
C ALA A 148 -0.43 14.95 22.13
N PHE A 149 -0.25 15.45 23.36
CA PHE A 149 0.85 15.07 24.24
C PHE A 149 0.79 13.59 24.67
N GLY A 150 -0.40 13.07 24.97
CA GLY A 150 -0.60 11.66 25.27
C GLY A 150 -0.23 10.75 24.09
N ARG A 151 -0.61 11.14 22.87
CA ARG A 151 -0.18 10.48 21.62
C ARG A 151 1.34 10.56 21.44
N LEU A 152 1.95 11.72 21.71
CA LEU A 152 3.40 11.93 21.61
C LEU A 152 4.18 11.06 22.59
N ALA A 153 3.76 11.03 23.85
CA ALA A 153 4.35 10.19 24.87
C ALA A 153 4.18 8.70 24.57
N LYS A 154 3.07 8.29 23.93
CA LYS A 154 2.88 6.91 23.47
C LYS A 154 3.85 6.57 22.33
N LEU A 155 3.93 7.42 21.29
CA LEU A 155 4.84 7.22 20.15
C LEU A 155 6.31 7.21 20.57
N GLN A 156 6.72 8.11 21.47
CA GLN A 156 8.09 8.12 22.00
C GLN A 156 8.42 6.82 22.75
N ARG A 157 7.49 6.29 23.55
CA ARG A 157 7.66 4.99 24.22
C ARG A 157 7.77 3.84 23.23
N GLU A 158 6.92 3.80 22.21
CA GLU A 158 6.97 2.79 21.14
C GLU A 158 8.30 2.83 20.39
N ARG A 159 8.78 4.04 20.04
CA ARG A 159 10.07 4.22 19.36
C ARG A 159 11.26 3.82 20.25
N ALA A 160 11.23 4.18 21.53
CA ALA A 160 12.27 3.79 22.49
C ALA A 160 12.29 2.28 22.75
N ALA A 161 11.15 1.59 22.56
CA ALA A 161 11.06 0.14 22.69
C ALA A 161 11.63 -0.62 21.47
N LEU A 162 11.82 0.03 20.32
CA LEU A 162 12.41 -0.61 19.14
C LEU A 162 13.87 -0.98 19.39
N PRO A 163 14.34 -2.17 18.97
CA PRO A 163 15.72 -2.60 19.17
C PRO A 163 16.76 -1.61 18.64
N ILE A 164 16.49 -0.97 17.50
CA ILE A 164 17.41 -0.02 16.87
C ILE A 164 17.66 1.25 17.69
N ALA A 165 16.76 1.59 18.63
CA ALA A 165 16.88 2.80 19.45
C ALA A 165 18.20 2.87 20.23
N GLN A 166 18.70 1.72 20.69
CA GLN A 166 19.96 1.61 21.42
C GLN A 166 21.21 1.82 20.54
N TYR A 167 21.04 1.75 19.22
CA TYR A 167 22.13 1.79 18.24
C TYR A 167 22.18 3.10 17.46
N GLY A 168 21.21 4.01 17.63
CA GLY A 168 21.13 5.27 16.88
C GLY A 168 22.42 6.11 16.94
N HIS A 169 23.00 6.28 18.14
CA HIS A 169 24.27 7.00 18.29
C HIS A 169 25.42 6.31 17.55
N ARG A 170 25.56 5.00 17.72
CA ARG A 170 26.60 4.20 17.07
C ARG A 170 26.50 4.26 15.54
N ILE A 171 25.29 4.24 14.98
CA ILE A 171 25.07 4.39 13.52
C ILE A 171 25.60 5.76 13.06
N LEU A 172 25.25 6.84 13.76
CA LEU A 172 25.67 8.20 13.40
C LEU A 172 27.18 8.41 13.54
N GLU A 173 27.78 7.89 14.60
CA GLU A 173 29.23 7.92 14.84
C GLU A 173 29.99 7.17 13.75
N THR A 174 29.56 5.94 13.44
CA THR A 174 30.15 5.12 12.38
C THR A 174 30.05 5.83 11.02
N LEU A 175 28.92 6.50 10.73
CA LEU A 175 28.71 7.23 9.48
C LEU A 175 29.56 8.50 9.37
N LYS A 176 29.92 9.14 10.50
CA LYS A 176 30.85 10.27 10.47
C LYS A 176 32.22 9.82 9.97
N GLU A 177 32.71 8.71 10.53
CA GLU A 177 34.04 8.16 10.24
C GLU A 177 34.13 7.46 8.88
N HIS A 178 33.06 6.82 8.42
CA HIS A 178 33.07 5.98 7.23
C HIS A 178 32.14 6.53 6.16
N GLN A 179 32.51 6.36 4.88
CA GLN A 179 31.67 6.78 3.77
C GLN A 179 30.47 5.84 3.55
N VAL A 180 30.67 4.53 3.80
CA VAL A 180 29.66 3.49 3.66
C VAL A 180 29.51 2.77 4.99
N VAL A 181 28.26 2.56 5.43
CA VAL A 181 27.93 1.80 6.64
C VAL A 181 26.85 0.77 6.33
N VAL A 182 27.00 -0.45 6.83
CA VAL A 182 25.96 -1.48 6.72
C VAL A 182 25.22 -1.58 8.04
N VAL A 183 23.91 -1.34 8.03
CA VAL A 183 23.02 -1.51 9.18
C VAL A 183 22.21 -2.78 8.97
N ALA A 184 22.50 -3.79 9.79
CA ALA A 184 21.85 -5.08 9.71
C ALA A 184 20.95 -5.32 10.92
N GLY A 185 19.82 -5.99 10.73
CA GLY A 185 18.97 -6.45 11.83
C GLY A 185 17.63 -6.92 11.33
N ASP A 186 16.92 -7.72 12.11
CA ASP A 186 15.72 -8.42 11.62
C ASP A 186 14.59 -7.47 11.19
N THR A 187 13.63 -8.02 10.45
CA THR A 187 12.43 -7.26 10.09
C THR A 187 11.67 -6.82 11.35
N GLY A 188 11.24 -5.56 11.40
CA GLY A 188 10.57 -4.99 12.59
C GLY A 188 11.51 -4.38 13.64
N CYS A 189 12.84 -4.46 13.49
CA CYS A 189 13.75 -3.81 14.44
C CYS A 189 13.77 -2.27 14.35
N GLY A 190 13.16 -1.69 13.31
CA GLY A 190 12.97 -0.25 13.14
C GLY A 190 13.90 0.46 12.15
N LYS A 191 14.72 -0.26 11.37
CA LYS A 191 15.69 0.32 10.38
C LYS A 191 15.07 1.38 9.48
N SER A 192 14.09 0.98 8.68
CA SER A 192 13.48 1.80 7.62
C SER A 192 12.71 3.02 8.14
N THR A 193 12.25 2.98 9.40
CA THR A 193 11.55 4.12 10.02
C THR A 193 12.48 5.01 10.84
N GLN A 194 13.42 4.45 11.60
CA GLN A 194 14.20 5.21 12.57
C GLN A 194 15.52 5.75 12.02
N VAL A 195 16.24 5.02 11.14
CA VAL A 195 17.53 5.49 10.61
C VAL A 195 17.42 6.85 9.89
N PRO A 196 16.42 7.08 9.02
CA PRO A 196 16.22 8.40 8.42
C PRO A 196 15.97 9.50 9.47
N GLN A 197 15.24 9.19 10.54
CA GLN A 197 14.96 10.14 11.63
C GLN A 197 16.20 10.47 12.45
N TYR A 198 17.09 9.50 12.69
CA TYR A 198 18.36 9.75 13.39
C TYR A 198 19.26 10.69 12.59
N LEU A 199 19.31 10.52 11.27
CA LEU A 199 20.05 11.42 10.39
C LEU A 199 19.49 12.84 10.48
N LEU A 200 18.18 13.00 10.33
CA LEU A 200 17.53 14.30 10.42
C LEU A 200 17.77 14.98 11.77
N ALA A 201 17.66 14.24 12.87
CA ALA A 201 17.95 14.74 14.21
C ALA A 201 19.43 15.14 14.40
N ALA A 202 20.35 14.47 13.71
CA ALA A 202 21.77 14.81 13.68
C ALA A 202 22.12 16.00 12.77
N GLY A 203 21.13 16.63 12.13
CA GLY A 203 21.30 17.81 11.28
C GLY A 203 21.50 17.51 9.80
N PHE A 204 21.44 16.25 9.38
CA PHE A 204 21.50 15.89 7.97
C PHE A 204 20.22 16.37 7.25
N SER A 205 20.38 17.18 6.19
CA SER A 205 19.32 17.60 5.26
C SER A 205 19.54 17.02 3.87
N HIS A 206 18.51 16.58 3.14
CA HIS A 206 18.64 15.91 1.83
C HIS A 206 19.09 14.45 1.91
N VAL A 207 18.37 13.68 2.73
CA VAL A 207 18.47 12.24 2.84
C VAL A 207 17.52 11.59 1.84
N ALA A 208 18.01 10.68 1.01
CA ALA A 208 17.19 9.86 0.13
C ALA A 208 17.20 8.41 0.62
N CYS A 209 16.03 7.81 0.83
CA CYS A 209 15.89 6.40 1.18
C CYS A 209 15.23 5.65 0.03
N THR A 210 15.96 4.74 -0.61
CA THR A 210 15.41 3.94 -1.70
C THR A 210 14.61 2.78 -1.16
N GLN A 211 13.48 2.50 -1.80
CA GLN A 211 12.68 1.30 -1.56
C GLN A 211 12.47 0.55 -2.88
N PRO A 212 12.41 -0.79 -2.87
CA PRO A 212 12.16 -1.57 -4.08
C PRO A 212 10.74 -1.37 -4.62
N ARG A 213 9.77 -1.09 -3.73
CA ARG A 213 8.34 -1.03 -4.07
C ARG A 213 7.74 0.36 -3.84
N ARG A 214 6.79 0.75 -4.70
CA ARG A 214 6.07 2.03 -4.60
C ARG A 214 5.29 2.17 -3.28
N ILE A 215 4.59 1.11 -2.88
CA ILE A 215 3.78 1.11 -1.66
C ILE A 215 4.64 1.33 -0.40
N ALA A 216 5.84 0.75 -0.36
CA ALA A 216 6.79 0.95 0.73
C ALA A 216 7.26 2.41 0.84
N CYS A 217 7.48 3.09 -0.29
CA CYS A 217 7.82 4.53 -0.27
C CYS A 217 6.71 5.36 0.41
N ILE A 218 5.46 5.11 0.01
CA ILE A 218 4.29 5.87 0.50
C ILE A 218 4.06 5.55 1.98
N SER A 219 4.04 4.27 2.35
CA SER A 219 3.74 3.84 3.72
C SER A 219 4.80 4.31 4.71
N LEU A 220 6.09 4.22 4.35
CA LEU A 220 7.19 4.70 5.20
C LEU A 220 7.17 6.22 5.34
N ALA A 221 6.95 6.97 4.25
CA ALA A 221 6.84 8.43 4.34
C ALA A 221 5.68 8.86 5.25
N LYS A 222 4.50 8.24 5.11
CA LYS A 222 3.34 8.47 6.00
C LYS A 222 3.66 8.09 7.44
N ARG A 223 4.26 6.92 7.68
CA ARG A 223 4.59 6.42 9.02
C ARG A 223 5.60 7.33 9.72
N VAL A 224 6.69 7.69 9.05
CA VAL A 224 7.72 8.58 9.60
C VAL A 224 7.18 9.99 9.83
N GLY A 225 6.34 10.50 8.92
CA GLY A 225 5.63 11.76 9.12
C GLY A 225 4.71 11.72 10.35
N PHE A 226 3.97 10.62 10.54
CA PHE A 226 3.07 10.41 11.67
C PHE A 226 3.82 10.25 13.01
N GLU A 227 4.89 9.47 13.06
CA GLU A 227 5.73 9.28 14.25
C GLU A 227 6.37 10.57 14.76
N SER A 228 6.44 11.57 13.88
CA SER A 228 6.96 12.89 14.16
C SER A 228 5.87 13.87 14.59
N LEU A 229 4.59 13.46 14.63
CA LEU A 229 3.42 14.27 15.04
C LEU A 229 3.40 15.67 14.42
N SER A 230 3.74 15.76 13.14
CA SER A 230 3.83 17.04 12.43
C SER A 230 4.89 18.03 12.97
N GLN A 231 5.75 17.67 13.92
CA GLN A 231 6.94 18.47 14.29
C GLN A 231 7.86 18.70 13.09
N TYR A 232 7.88 17.75 12.15
CA TYR A 232 8.61 17.86 10.89
C TYR A 232 7.73 18.23 9.70
N GLY A 233 6.42 18.50 9.85
CA GLY A 233 5.52 18.96 8.78
C GLY A 233 5.80 18.33 7.41
N SER A 234 6.15 19.17 6.42
CA SER A 234 6.50 18.83 5.04
C SER A 234 7.97 18.40 4.82
N GLN A 235 8.74 18.14 5.88
CA GLN A 235 10.15 17.74 5.82
C GLN A 235 10.35 16.26 5.45
N VAL A 236 9.31 15.44 5.56
CA VAL A 236 9.33 14.03 5.11
C VAL A 236 8.35 13.89 3.96
N GLY A 237 8.82 13.32 2.85
CA GLY A 237 8.00 13.09 1.68
C GLY A 237 8.40 11.82 0.94
N TYR A 238 7.66 11.52 -0.12
CA TYR A 238 8.04 10.50 -1.07
C TYR A 238 8.03 11.04 -2.50
N GLN A 239 8.76 10.34 -3.36
CA GLN A 239 8.79 10.59 -4.78
C GLN A 239 8.81 9.25 -5.51
N ILE A 240 7.73 8.97 -6.22
CA ILE A 240 7.62 7.81 -7.10
C ILE A 240 7.26 8.30 -8.50
N ARG A 241 7.13 7.37 -9.44
CA ARG A 241 6.81 7.75 -10.81
C ARG A 241 5.40 8.34 -10.89
N PHE A 242 5.29 9.53 -11.50
CA PHE A 242 4.05 10.30 -11.68
C PHE A 242 3.39 10.84 -10.40
N GLU A 243 4.01 10.66 -9.23
CA GLU A 243 3.40 11.04 -7.96
C GLU A 243 4.49 11.46 -6.95
N SER A 244 4.30 12.61 -6.29
CA SER A 244 5.25 13.10 -5.29
C SER A 244 4.60 14.01 -4.27
N THR A 245 5.10 13.95 -3.04
CA THR A 245 4.80 14.87 -1.93
C THR A 245 6.00 15.74 -1.56
N ARG A 246 7.08 15.71 -2.37
CA ARG A 246 8.30 16.48 -2.14
C ARG A 246 8.02 17.98 -2.31
N SER A 247 8.47 18.77 -1.36
CA SER A 247 8.41 20.23 -1.35
C SER A 247 9.80 20.83 -1.06
N ALA A 248 9.93 22.15 -1.08
CA ALA A 248 11.16 22.83 -0.69
C ALA A 248 11.55 22.57 0.77
N ALA A 249 10.58 22.25 1.64
CA ALA A 249 10.84 21.91 3.02
C ALA A 249 11.33 20.46 3.21
N THR A 250 11.19 19.59 2.20
CA THR A 250 11.48 18.16 2.31
C THR A 250 12.98 17.90 2.49
N LYS A 251 13.32 17.30 3.64
CA LYS A 251 14.68 16.91 4.03
C LYS A 251 14.92 15.41 3.92
N ILE A 252 13.88 14.59 4.10
CA ILE A 252 13.90 13.14 3.88
C ILE A 252 12.96 12.82 2.74
N VAL A 253 13.45 12.13 1.71
CA VAL A 253 12.62 11.63 0.62
C VAL A 253 12.74 10.11 0.49
N PHE A 254 11.60 9.42 0.55
CA PHE A 254 11.50 8.01 0.17
C PHE A 254 11.22 7.90 -1.32
N LEU A 255 12.01 7.12 -2.06
CA LEU A 255 11.85 7.00 -3.50
C LEU A 255 12.12 5.59 -4.00
N THR A 256 11.62 5.25 -5.18
CA THR A 256 11.94 3.96 -5.79
C THR A 256 13.37 3.95 -6.33
N VAL A 257 14.03 2.78 -6.28
CA VAL A 257 15.38 2.57 -6.83
C VAL A 257 15.47 3.02 -8.30
N GLY A 258 14.49 2.63 -9.12
CA GLY A 258 14.43 3.03 -10.53
C GLY A 258 14.32 4.54 -10.75
N LEU A 259 13.65 5.27 -9.85
CA LEU A 259 13.60 6.74 -9.93
C LEU A 259 14.97 7.35 -9.60
N LEU A 260 15.67 6.83 -8.59
CA LEU A 260 17.02 7.28 -8.27
C LEU A 260 17.99 7.05 -9.44
N LEU A 261 17.96 5.86 -10.06
CA LEU A 261 18.77 5.57 -11.25
C LEU A 261 18.49 6.55 -12.40
N ARG A 262 17.23 6.93 -12.62
CA ARG A 262 16.86 7.96 -13.60
C ARG A 262 17.35 9.36 -13.21
N GLN A 263 17.41 9.68 -11.92
CA GLN A 263 18.02 10.92 -11.45
C GLN A 263 19.53 10.90 -11.72
N ILE A 264 20.22 9.78 -11.48
CA ILE A 264 21.65 9.60 -11.80
C ILE A 264 21.90 9.74 -13.31
N GLN A 265 21.03 9.16 -14.14
CA GLN A 265 21.15 9.28 -15.60
C GLN A 265 21.10 10.74 -16.07
N ARG A 266 20.31 11.58 -15.40
CA ARG A 266 20.21 13.02 -15.71
C ARG A 266 21.34 13.83 -15.09
N GLU A 267 21.71 13.51 -13.86
CA GLU A 267 22.71 14.21 -13.07
C GLU A 267 23.62 13.19 -12.36
N PRO A 268 24.70 12.73 -13.04
CA PRO A 268 25.53 11.62 -12.56
C PRO A 268 26.21 11.86 -11.22
N SER A 269 26.46 13.13 -10.87
CA SER A 269 27.05 13.48 -9.58
C SER A 269 26.07 13.38 -8.43
N LEU A 270 24.75 13.49 -8.65
CA LEU A 270 23.70 13.57 -7.61
C LEU A 270 23.95 14.62 -6.49
N PRO A 271 24.20 15.90 -6.81
CA PRO A 271 24.54 16.92 -5.82
C PRO A 271 23.40 17.21 -4.83
N GLN A 272 22.15 16.89 -5.20
CA GLN A 272 20.98 17.10 -4.37
C GLN A 272 20.89 16.18 -3.14
N TYR A 273 21.78 15.21 -2.99
CA TYR A 273 21.81 14.31 -1.83
C TYR A 273 23.19 14.29 -1.18
N GLN A 274 23.17 14.26 0.15
CA GLN A 274 24.34 14.07 1.02
C GLN A 274 24.38 12.69 1.67
N VAL A 275 23.21 12.04 1.83
CA VAL A 275 23.11 10.69 2.38
C VAL A 275 22.12 9.89 1.53
N LEU A 276 22.58 8.75 1.03
CA LEU A 276 21.72 7.76 0.37
C LEU A 276 21.58 6.53 1.27
N ILE A 277 20.35 6.16 1.56
CA ILE A 277 20.01 4.92 2.25
C ILE A 277 19.49 3.95 1.19
N VAL A 278 20.20 2.85 1.01
CA VAL A 278 19.76 1.74 0.16
C VAL A 278 19.13 0.69 1.07
N ASP A 279 17.80 0.69 1.13
CA ASP A 279 17.06 -0.26 1.97
C ASP A 279 16.82 -1.60 1.26
N GLU A 280 16.50 -2.62 2.05
CA GLU A 280 16.13 -3.96 1.58
C GLU A 280 17.15 -4.58 0.61
N VAL A 281 18.46 -4.33 0.82
CA VAL A 281 19.52 -4.83 -0.08
C VAL A 281 19.57 -6.35 -0.18
N HIS A 282 19.08 -7.04 0.85
CA HIS A 282 19.00 -8.49 0.90
C HIS A 282 17.97 -9.11 -0.04
N GLU A 283 17.03 -8.35 -0.58
CA GLU A 283 16.07 -8.88 -1.55
C GLU A 283 16.71 -9.10 -2.95
N ARG A 284 17.93 -8.56 -3.18
CA ARG A 284 18.73 -8.79 -4.41
C ARG A 284 17.98 -8.54 -5.72
N HIS A 285 17.15 -7.49 -5.72
CA HIS A 285 16.47 -6.97 -6.91
C HIS A 285 17.46 -6.44 -7.94
N LEU A 286 17.14 -6.60 -9.22
CA LEU A 286 17.98 -6.24 -10.37
C LEU A 286 18.48 -4.78 -10.29
N HIS A 287 17.55 -3.84 -10.13
CA HIS A 287 17.90 -2.42 -10.06
C HIS A 287 18.67 -2.05 -8.79
N ASN A 288 18.49 -2.80 -7.69
CA ASN A 288 19.19 -2.53 -6.44
C ASN A 288 20.66 -2.94 -6.57
N ASP A 289 20.91 -4.16 -7.06
CA ASP A 289 22.28 -4.65 -7.36
C ASP A 289 22.97 -3.75 -8.39
N PHE A 290 22.25 -3.26 -9.41
CA PHE A 290 22.79 -2.28 -10.35
C PHE A 290 23.14 -0.94 -9.68
N LEU A 291 22.24 -0.40 -8.84
CA LEU A 291 22.50 0.81 -8.08
C LEU A 291 23.76 0.69 -7.21
N LEU A 292 23.98 -0.46 -6.55
CA LEU A 292 25.20 -0.68 -5.76
C LEU A 292 26.48 -0.55 -6.61
N GLY A 293 26.46 -1.08 -7.84
CA GLY A 293 27.57 -0.92 -8.79
C GLY A 293 27.77 0.51 -9.27
N VAL A 294 26.69 1.26 -9.48
CA VAL A 294 26.75 2.69 -9.82
C VAL A 294 27.34 3.48 -8.65
N LEU A 295 26.89 3.22 -7.43
CA LEU A 295 27.40 3.86 -6.22
C LEU A 295 28.89 3.54 -6.00
N ARG A 296 29.32 2.30 -6.22
CA ARG A 296 30.74 1.92 -6.12
C ARG A 296 31.65 2.74 -7.04
N ARG A 297 31.15 3.16 -8.22
CA ARG A 297 31.88 4.07 -9.13
C ARG A 297 31.72 5.56 -8.77
N LEU A 298 30.62 5.94 -8.15
CA LEU A 298 30.33 7.32 -7.77
C LEU A 298 31.08 7.75 -6.50
N LEU A 299 31.18 6.88 -5.49
CA LEU A 299 31.72 7.21 -4.17
C LEU A 299 33.16 7.78 -4.21
N PRO A 300 34.10 7.27 -5.03
CA PRO A 300 35.43 7.89 -5.16
C PRO A 300 35.40 9.31 -5.74
N LYS A 301 34.36 9.67 -6.49
CA LYS A 301 34.17 11.01 -7.10
C LYS A 301 33.39 11.97 -6.20
N ARG A 302 32.67 11.45 -5.21
CA ARG A 302 31.84 12.18 -4.24
C ARG A 302 32.23 11.80 -2.81
N PRO A 303 33.41 12.19 -2.32
CA PRO A 303 33.87 11.85 -0.96
C PRO A 303 32.96 12.40 0.14
N ASP A 304 32.17 13.44 -0.17
CA ASP A 304 31.17 14.04 0.69
C ASP A 304 29.87 13.22 0.81
N LEU A 305 29.56 12.37 -0.18
CA LEU A 305 28.37 11.54 -0.18
C LEU A 305 28.53 10.36 0.77
N LYS A 306 27.60 10.21 1.71
CA LYS A 306 27.50 9.07 2.63
C LYS A 306 26.46 8.05 2.14
N VAL A 307 26.73 6.76 2.35
CA VAL A 307 25.82 5.67 1.99
C VAL A 307 25.55 4.76 3.19
N ILE A 308 24.29 4.44 3.42
CA ILE A 308 23.87 3.41 4.39
C ILE A 308 23.19 2.27 3.62
N LEU A 309 23.67 1.05 3.81
CA LEU A 309 23.02 -0.16 3.30
C LEU A 309 22.21 -0.78 4.44
N MET A 310 20.92 -1.03 4.24
CA MET A 310 20.08 -1.66 5.26
C MET A 310 19.66 -3.07 4.83
N SER A 311 19.96 -4.05 5.68
CA SER A 311 19.68 -5.47 5.42
C SER A 311 18.95 -6.13 6.58
N ALA A 312 18.03 -7.05 6.28
CA ALA A 312 17.36 -7.87 7.28
C ALA A 312 17.93 -9.29 7.39
N THR A 313 18.93 -9.67 6.58
CA THR A 313 19.48 -11.04 6.55
C THR A 313 20.96 -11.08 6.94
N ILE A 314 21.43 -12.30 7.21
CA ILE A 314 22.77 -12.63 7.75
C ILE A 314 23.89 -12.51 6.70
N ASN A 315 23.61 -12.43 5.39
CA ASN A 315 24.66 -12.26 4.36
C ASN A 315 25.22 -10.83 4.28
N ILE A 316 25.62 -10.29 5.43
CA ILE A 316 26.12 -8.94 5.60
C ILE A 316 27.58 -8.85 5.09
N SER A 317 28.31 -9.96 5.16
CA SER A 317 29.69 -10.07 4.69
C SER A 317 29.83 -9.77 3.19
N LEU A 318 28.86 -10.19 2.37
CA LEU A 318 28.83 -9.87 0.94
C LEU A 318 28.81 -8.36 0.70
N PHE A 319 27.89 -7.63 1.35
CA PHE A 319 27.77 -6.17 1.18
C PHE A 319 28.95 -5.41 1.79
N SER A 320 29.42 -5.83 2.97
CA SER A 320 30.59 -5.22 3.63
C SER A 320 31.85 -5.38 2.78
N SER A 321 32.17 -6.60 2.33
CA SER A 321 33.35 -6.87 1.49
C SER A 321 33.29 -6.16 0.15
N TYR A 322 32.12 -6.10 -0.48
CA TYR A 322 31.93 -5.41 -1.76
C TYR A 322 32.26 -3.91 -1.69
N PHE A 323 32.00 -3.25 -0.56
CA PHE A 323 32.38 -1.84 -0.30
C PHE A 323 33.68 -1.68 0.48
N GLY A 324 34.61 -2.63 0.37
CA GLY A 324 35.95 -2.52 0.98
C GLY A 324 35.95 -2.70 2.49
N SER A 325 35.23 -3.73 2.97
CA SER A 325 35.05 -4.04 4.40
C SER A 325 34.34 -2.94 5.18
N ALA A 326 33.28 -2.37 4.59
CA ALA A 326 32.47 -1.34 5.23
C ALA A 326 31.97 -1.81 6.62
N PRO A 327 32.03 -0.95 7.65
CA PRO A 327 31.66 -1.32 9.01
C PRO A 327 30.18 -1.74 9.10
N VAL A 328 29.94 -2.74 9.94
CA VAL A 328 28.63 -3.31 10.18
C VAL A 328 28.13 -2.90 11.56
N VAL A 329 26.97 -2.26 11.62
CA VAL A 329 26.20 -2.06 12.84
C VAL A 329 25.08 -3.08 12.86
N GLN A 330 25.27 -4.15 13.64
CA GLN A 330 24.27 -5.20 13.80
C GLN A 330 23.35 -4.89 14.97
N VAL A 331 22.06 -4.84 14.67
CA VAL A 331 20.95 -4.62 15.61
C VAL A 331 20.32 -5.99 15.88
N PRO A 332 20.38 -6.51 17.12
CA PRO A 332 19.76 -7.78 17.45
C PRO A 332 18.23 -7.68 17.31
N GLY A 333 17.62 -8.71 16.74
CA GLY A 333 16.16 -8.86 16.78
C GLY A 333 15.64 -9.06 18.19
N ARG A 334 14.39 -8.67 18.41
CA ARG A 334 13.59 -9.06 19.58
C ARG A 334 12.41 -9.89 19.09
N LEU A 335 12.71 -11.10 18.61
CA LEU A 335 11.65 -12.07 18.33
C LEU A 335 11.35 -12.80 19.63
N PHE A 336 10.06 -12.92 19.93
CA PHE A 336 9.58 -13.86 20.93
C PHE A 336 9.81 -15.30 20.42
N PRO A 337 9.84 -16.30 21.31
CA PRO A 337 9.98 -17.70 20.93
C PRO A 337 8.90 -18.10 19.89
N ILE A 338 9.32 -18.80 18.84
CA ILE A 338 8.42 -19.31 17.79
C ILE A 338 8.56 -20.83 17.76
N THR A 339 7.45 -21.53 18.00
CA THR A 339 7.39 -22.99 17.81
C THR A 339 7.22 -23.30 16.33
N VAL A 340 8.02 -24.23 15.81
CA VAL A 340 7.94 -24.66 14.41
C VAL A 340 7.36 -26.07 14.34
N PHE A 341 6.43 -26.28 13.42
CA PHE A 341 5.88 -27.60 13.09
C PHE A 341 6.08 -27.87 11.59
N ASP A 342 6.81 -28.93 11.25
CA ASP A 342 6.98 -29.40 9.88
C ASP A 342 5.91 -30.45 9.56
N VAL A 343 5.08 -30.15 8.56
CA VAL A 343 3.94 -30.97 8.12
C VAL A 343 4.23 -31.45 6.71
N ALA A 344 4.83 -32.63 6.60
CA ALA A 344 5.08 -33.24 5.30
C ALA A 344 3.74 -33.51 4.56
N PRO A 345 3.59 -33.12 3.29
CA PRO A 345 2.44 -33.52 2.49
C PRO A 345 2.42 -35.04 2.34
N PRO A 346 1.27 -35.72 2.51
CA PRO A 346 1.17 -37.14 2.20
C PRO A 346 1.43 -37.36 0.70
N GLY A 347 2.50 -38.08 0.36
CA GLY A 347 2.75 -38.56 -1.01
C GLY A 347 4.05 -38.17 -1.69
N VAL A 348 4.91 -37.33 -1.09
CA VAL A 348 6.26 -37.06 -1.65
C VAL A 348 7.31 -37.92 -0.96
N ARG A 349 7.33 -39.22 -1.29
CA ARG A 349 8.50 -40.09 -1.07
C ARG A 349 8.87 -40.71 -2.41
N LYS A 350 9.92 -40.18 -3.06
CA LYS A 350 10.66 -40.91 -4.08
C LYS A 350 11.91 -41.51 -3.42
N CYS A 351 11.80 -42.80 -3.08
CA CYS A 351 12.85 -43.80 -2.84
C CYS A 351 13.99 -43.48 -1.86
N ILE A 352 14.11 -44.30 -0.80
CA ILE A 352 15.17 -45.33 -0.63
C ILE A 352 14.93 -46.02 0.73
N LEU A 353 15.14 -47.35 0.74
CA LEU A 353 15.02 -48.33 1.83
C LEU A 353 13.67 -49.07 1.96
N SER A 354 13.73 -50.30 1.46
CA SER A 354 12.91 -51.46 1.75
C SER A 354 12.68 -51.66 3.25
N THR A 355 11.43 -51.77 3.69
CA THR A 355 10.94 -52.82 4.60
C THR A 355 9.42 -52.74 4.71
N ASN A 356 8.76 -53.90 4.68
CA ASN A 356 7.35 -54.11 5.00
C ASN A 356 7.01 -53.60 6.41
N ILE A 357 5.78 -53.11 6.61
CA ILE A 357 4.84 -53.34 7.75
C ILE A 357 3.95 -52.11 8.04
N ALA A 358 2.64 -52.41 8.08
CA ALA A 358 1.49 -51.87 8.84
C ALA A 358 1.39 -50.40 9.31
N GLU A 359 0.20 -49.82 9.06
CA GLU A 359 -0.54 -48.81 9.84
C GLU A 359 0.28 -47.84 10.70
N THR A 360 0.55 -46.64 10.18
CA THR A 360 1.09 -45.51 10.96
C THR A 360 0.04 -44.42 11.14
N SER A 361 -0.53 -44.34 12.33
CA SER A 361 -1.13 -43.09 12.84
C SER A 361 -0.05 -42.30 13.58
N VAL A 362 0.03 -40.99 13.35
CA VAL A 362 0.98 -40.11 14.05
C VAL A 362 0.17 -39.16 14.93
N THR A 363 0.57 -39.01 16.18
CA THR A 363 -0.05 -38.09 17.13
C THR A 363 0.96 -37.02 17.49
N ILE A 364 0.60 -35.73 17.31
CA ILE A 364 1.45 -34.59 17.70
C ILE A 364 0.60 -33.71 18.62
N ASP A 365 1.07 -33.46 19.85
CA ASP A 365 0.40 -32.63 20.86
C ASP A 365 -1.09 -32.96 21.08
N GLY A 366 -1.46 -34.24 21.07
CA GLY A 366 -2.85 -34.69 21.28
C GLY A 366 -3.74 -34.66 20.04
N ILE A 367 -3.22 -34.27 18.88
CA ILE A 367 -3.94 -34.28 17.60
C ILE A 367 -3.54 -35.54 16.82
N ARG A 368 -4.51 -36.40 16.53
CA ARG A 368 -4.32 -37.69 15.85
C ARG A 368 -4.48 -37.51 14.34
N PHE A 369 -3.41 -37.77 13.59
CA PHE A 369 -3.42 -37.77 12.13
C PHE A 369 -3.71 -39.20 11.64
N VAL A 370 -4.93 -39.42 11.13
CA VAL A 370 -5.35 -40.71 10.56
C VAL A 370 -5.24 -40.65 9.04
N VAL A 371 -4.58 -41.66 8.46
CA VAL A 371 -4.55 -41.91 7.01
C VAL A 371 -5.71 -42.84 6.69
N ASP A 372 -6.72 -42.34 6.00
CA ASP A 372 -7.86 -43.17 5.58
C ASP A 372 -7.49 -43.96 4.32
N SER A 373 -7.28 -45.26 4.47
CA SER A 373 -7.33 -46.22 3.37
C SER A 373 -8.70 -46.88 3.42
N GLY A 374 -9.64 -46.35 2.64
CA GLY A 374 -11.04 -46.73 2.72
C GLY A 374 -11.30 -48.24 2.65
N LYS A 375 -12.02 -48.75 3.66
CA LYS A 375 -13.04 -49.82 3.60
C LYS A 375 -13.62 -50.13 5.01
N GLY A 376 -14.81 -49.60 5.27
CA GLY A 376 -15.98 -50.25 5.91
C GLY A 376 -15.93 -50.93 7.31
N CYS A 377 -16.73 -50.34 8.23
CA CYS A 377 -17.60 -50.94 9.28
C CYS A 377 -17.01 -51.48 10.61
N PRO A 378 -17.81 -51.67 11.69
CA PRO A 378 -18.51 -50.65 12.50
C PRO A 378 -18.30 -50.83 14.04
N SER A 379 -18.87 -49.89 14.82
CA SER A 379 -19.21 -49.93 16.26
C SER A 379 -18.17 -49.52 17.32
N ASP A 380 -18.34 -48.32 17.86
CA ASP A 380 -18.06 -48.01 19.27
C ASP A 380 -19.04 -46.92 19.77
N PRO A 381 -19.90 -47.18 20.79
CA PRO A 381 -20.86 -46.19 21.29
C PRO A 381 -20.27 -45.45 22.50
N GLY A 382 -19.55 -44.35 22.27
CA GLY A 382 -19.00 -43.60 23.41
C GLY A 382 -18.16 -42.34 23.16
N ALA A 383 -18.21 -41.70 21.98
CA ALA A 383 -17.47 -40.47 21.73
C ALA A 383 -18.39 -39.26 21.52
N GLU A 384 -18.19 -38.22 22.35
CA GLU A 384 -18.84 -36.92 22.24
C GLU A 384 -18.58 -36.30 20.85
N ARG A 385 -19.65 -35.74 20.26
CA ARG A 385 -19.70 -35.24 18.88
C ARG A 385 -18.86 -33.96 18.72
N GLY A 386 -17.60 -34.11 18.28
CA GLY A 386 -16.84 -33.06 17.62
C GLY A 386 -17.22 -32.98 16.14
N VAL A 387 -17.50 -31.79 15.62
CA VAL A 387 -17.86 -31.57 14.20
C VAL A 387 -16.59 -31.65 13.36
N VAL A 388 -16.38 -32.77 12.66
CA VAL A 388 -15.31 -32.92 11.66
C VAL A 388 -15.86 -32.46 10.31
N TYR A 389 -15.29 -31.38 9.74
CA TYR A 389 -15.67 -30.92 8.40
C TYR A 389 -15.07 -31.86 7.33
N GLN A 390 -15.93 -32.56 6.61
CA GLN A 390 -15.55 -33.41 5.48
C GLN A 390 -16.05 -32.74 4.18
N PRO A 391 -15.16 -32.33 3.26
CA PRO A 391 -15.60 -31.82 1.95
C PRO A 391 -16.35 -32.91 1.20
N ILE A 392 -17.38 -32.54 0.44
CA ILE A 392 -18.11 -33.45 -0.45
C ILE A 392 -17.10 -34.06 -1.43
N GLU A 393 -17.03 -35.40 -1.47
CA GLU A 393 -16.20 -36.13 -2.41
C GLU A 393 -16.69 -35.84 -3.84
N ALA A 394 -15.95 -35.01 -4.58
CA ALA A 394 -16.05 -35.03 -6.03
C ALA A 394 -15.40 -36.35 -6.49
N GLU A 395 -16.14 -37.14 -7.29
CA GLU A 395 -15.64 -38.39 -7.87
C GLU A 395 -14.24 -38.20 -8.47
N PRO A 396 -13.34 -39.18 -8.34
CA PRO A 396 -11.97 -39.06 -8.83
C PRO A 396 -11.97 -39.10 -10.36
N SER A 397 -12.22 -37.94 -10.97
CA SER A 397 -11.84 -37.72 -12.35
C SER A 397 -10.30 -37.70 -12.37
N VAL A 398 -9.72 -38.75 -12.94
CA VAL A 398 -8.30 -38.83 -13.25
C VAL A 398 -8.02 -37.82 -14.37
N SER A 399 -7.97 -36.54 -14.01
CA SER A 399 -7.49 -35.48 -14.87
C SER A 399 -6.28 -34.83 -14.18
N LYS A 400 -5.13 -34.84 -14.87
CA LYS A 400 -3.94 -34.12 -14.46
C LYS A 400 -4.32 -32.64 -14.27
N SER A 401 -4.47 -32.20 -13.04
CA SER A 401 -4.78 -30.81 -12.72
C SER A 401 -3.78 -30.32 -11.68
N GLU A 402 -2.92 -29.40 -12.12
CA GLU A 402 -1.96 -28.57 -11.37
C GLU A 402 -2.62 -27.66 -10.30
N LYS A 403 -3.65 -28.13 -9.60
CA LYS A 403 -4.36 -27.34 -8.58
C LYS A 403 -3.84 -27.67 -7.19
N LEU A 404 -3.47 -26.62 -6.45
CA LEU A 404 -3.11 -26.69 -5.03
C LEU A 404 -4.22 -27.37 -4.23
N ASP A 405 -3.85 -28.34 -3.38
CA ASP A 405 -4.77 -28.93 -2.40
C ASP A 405 -4.97 -27.96 -1.22
N PRO A 406 -6.19 -27.43 -0.98
CA PRO A 406 -6.43 -26.49 0.11
C PRO A 406 -6.56 -27.17 1.49
N ARG A 407 -6.72 -28.51 1.56
CA ARG A 407 -7.00 -29.24 2.80
C ARG A 407 -5.95 -29.02 3.91
N PRO A 408 -4.63 -29.01 3.64
CA PRO A 408 -3.63 -28.75 4.68
C PRO A 408 -3.82 -27.38 5.36
N PHE A 409 -4.23 -26.35 4.62
CA PHE A 409 -4.47 -25.01 5.16
C PHE A 409 -5.71 -24.98 6.06
N LEU A 410 -6.78 -25.67 5.66
CA LEU A 410 -8.00 -25.80 6.48
C LEU A 410 -7.73 -26.55 7.79
N ARG A 411 -6.92 -27.62 7.75
CA ARG A 411 -6.53 -28.37 8.95
C ARG A 411 -5.77 -27.50 9.96
N VAL A 412 -5.00 -26.51 9.49
CA VAL A 412 -4.33 -25.57 10.39
C VAL A 412 -5.34 -24.62 11.04
N LEU A 413 -6.34 -24.11 10.30
CA LEU A 413 -7.43 -23.31 10.89
C LEU A 413 -8.14 -24.11 11.99
N GLU A 414 -8.48 -25.37 11.70
CA GLU A 414 -9.12 -26.28 12.64
C GLU A 414 -8.25 -26.58 13.87
N ALA A 415 -6.96 -26.84 13.67
CA ALA A 415 -6.01 -27.06 14.76
C ALA A 415 -5.88 -25.82 15.66
N ILE A 416 -5.89 -24.61 15.08
CA ILE A 416 -5.86 -23.36 15.85
C ILE A 416 -7.15 -23.20 16.65
N ASP A 417 -8.30 -23.49 16.07
CA ASP A 417 -9.59 -23.34 16.75
C ASP A 417 -9.79 -24.35 17.88
N HIS A 418 -9.25 -25.56 17.74
CA HIS A 418 -9.26 -26.59 18.79
C HIS A 418 -8.26 -26.31 19.92
N LYS A 419 -7.05 -25.85 19.60
CA LYS A 419 -5.98 -25.64 20.59
C LYS A 419 -6.10 -24.31 21.33
N TYR A 420 -6.59 -23.25 20.66
CA TYR A 420 -6.60 -21.89 21.21
C TYR A 420 -8.03 -21.34 21.36
N PRO A 421 -8.41 -20.88 22.56
CA PRO A 421 -9.74 -20.37 22.83
C PRO A 421 -9.99 -19.05 22.06
N PRO A 422 -11.25 -18.71 21.67
CA PRO A 422 -11.55 -17.54 20.86
C PRO A 422 -11.10 -16.19 21.45
N GLU A 423 -11.00 -16.11 22.78
CA GLU A 423 -10.58 -14.91 23.51
C GLU A 423 -9.08 -14.64 23.36
N GLU A 424 -8.29 -15.67 23.04
CA GLU A 424 -6.86 -15.53 22.80
C GLU A 424 -6.61 -14.96 21.40
N ARG A 425 -6.08 -13.73 21.38
CA ARG A 425 -5.73 -13.02 20.14
C ARG A 425 -4.57 -13.69 19.41
N GLY A 426 -4.66 -13.71 18.09
CA GLY A 426 -3.60 -14.18 17.21
C GLY A 426 -4.13 -14.39 15.80
N ASP A 427 -3.72 -13.52 14.87
CA ASP A 427 -4.08 -13.65 13.47
C ASP A 427 -3.17 -14.67 12.78
N LEU A 428 -3.70 -15.29 11.72
CA LEU A 428 -3.01 -16.24 10.86
C LEU A 428 -2.56 -15.57 9.57
N LEU A 429 -1.28 -15.73 9.22
CA LEU A 429 -0.71 -15.35 7.93
C LEU A 429 -0.30 -16.59 7.15
N VAL A 430 -0.82 -16.76 5.93
CA VAL A 430 -0.53 -17.89 5.05
C VAL A 430 0.28 -17.42 3.85
N PHE A 431 1.45 -18.01 3.63
CA PHE A 431 2.29 -17.76 2.47
C PHE A 431 2.00 -18.74 1.34
N LEU A 432 1.53 -18.23 0.21
CA LEU A 432 1.17 -18.94 -1.02
C LEU A 432 1.97 -18.41 -2.22
N SER A 433 2.06 -19.20 -3.28
CA SER A 433 2.94 -18.86 -4.41
C SER A 433 2.35 -17.81 -5.36
N GLY A 434 1.01 -17.68 -5.45
CA GLY A 434 0.37 -16.67 -6.30
C GLY A 434 -1.15 -16.56 -6.12
N MET A 435 -1.79 -15.75 -6.98
CA MET A 435 -3.24 -15.50 -6.90
C MET A 435 -4.11 -16.73 -7.11
N ALA A 436 -3.71 -17.66 -7.97
CA ALA A 436 -4.49 -18.87 -8.21
C ALA A 436 -4.58 -19.74 -6.94
N GLU A 437 -3.46 -19.84 -6.24
CA GLU A 437 -3.33 -20.53 -4.95
C GLU A 437 -4.11 -19.80 -3.85
N ILE A 438 -4.00 -18.46 -3.79
CA ILE A 438 -4.79 -17.62 -2.87
C ILE A 438 -6.30 -17.86 -3.09
N SER A 439 -6.77 -17.81 -4.34
CA SER A 439 -8.18 -18.04 -4.66
C SER A 439 -8.64 -19.44 -4.27
N ALA A 440 -7.83 -20.48 -4.54
CA ALA A 440 -8.18 -21.86 -4.20
C ALA A 440 -8.33 -22.06 -2.68
N VAL A 441 -7.43 -21.50 -1.87
CA VAL A 441 -7.52 -21.57 -0.41
C VAL A 441 -8.65 -20.69 0.12
N LEU A 442 -8.87 -19.51 -0.46
CA LEU A 442 -9.96 -18.61 -0.09
C LEU A 442 -11.33 -19.26 -0.29
N GLU A 443 -11.57 -19.82 -1.48
CA GLU A 443 -12.82 -20.51 -1.82
C GLU A 443 -13.09 -21.68 -0.88
N ALA A 444 -12.04 -22.43 -0.50
CA ALA A 444 -12.17 -23.56 0.42
C ALA A 444 -12.33 -23.12 1.90
N ALA A 445 -11.74 -22.00 2.31
CA ALA A 445 -11.81 -21.49 3.67
C ALA A 445 -13.09 -20.70 3.97
N GLN A 446 -13.74 -20.13 2.95
CA GLN A 446 -14.94 -19.33 3.12
C GLN A 446 -16.11 -20.09 3.77
N PRO A 447 -16.42 -21.36 3.39
CA PRO A 447 -17.47 -22.14 4.05
C PRO A 447 -17.12 -22.44 5.52
N TYR A 448 -15.86 -22.77 5.80
CA TYR A 448 -15.39 -23.04 7.16
C TYR A 448 -15.51 -21.79 8.05
N ALA A 449 -15.07 -20.64 7.54
CA ALA A 449 -15.19 -19.35 8.22
C ALA A 449 -16.66 -18.96 8.45
N SER A 450 -17.53 -19.22 7.48
CA SER A 450 -18.97 -18.96 7.59
C SER A 450 -19.66 -19.88 8.60
N HIS A 451 -19.20 -21.11 8.74
CA HIS A 451 -19.76 -22.06 9.71
C HIS A 451 -19.30 -21.76 11.14
N THR A 452 -18.00 -21.51 11.33
CA THR A 452 -17.42 -21.27 12.66
C THR A 452 -17.66 -19.86 13.17
N GLN A 453 -17.80 -18.87 12.28
CA GLN A 453 -17.83 -17.43 12.60
C GLN A 453 -16.59 -16.95 13.38
N ARG A 454 -15.49 -17.73 13.36
CA ARG A 454 -14.24 -17.43 14.09
C ARG A 454 -13.18 -16.76 13.22
N TRP A 455 -13.39 -16.69 11.91
CA TRP A 455 -12.39 -16.23 10.96
C TRP A 455 -12.93 -15.18 9.98
N VAL A 456 -12.11 -14.16 9.70
CA VAL A 456 -12.24 -13.29 8.53
C VAL A 456 -11.09 -13.63 7.57
N VAL A 457 -11.40 -14.23 6.43
CA VAL A 457 -10.40 -14.63 5.43
C VAL A 457 -10.18 -13.50 4.43
N LEU A 458 -8.94 -13.01 4.31
CA LEU A 458 -8.58 -11.84 3.52
C LEU A 458 -7.44 -12.16 2.55
N PRO A 459 -7.57 -11.91 1.24
CA PRO A 459 -6.46 -12.03 0.30
C PRO A 459 -5.52 -10.82 0.38
N LEU A 460 -4.23 -11.03 0.19
CA LEU A 460 -3.21 -9.98 0.11
C LEU A 460 -2.22 -10.26 -1.02
N HIS A 461 -2.38 -9.55 -2.13
CA HIS A 461 -1.55 -9.69 -3.33
C HIS A 461 -1.32 -8.32 -4.00
N SER A 462 -0.19 -8.16 -4.70
CA SER A 462 0.21 -6.91 -5.35
C SER A 462 -0.76 -6.41 -6.43
N ALA A 463 -1.53 -7.31 -7.04
CA ALA A 463 -2.54 -7.01 -8.05
C ALA A 463 -3.88 -6.52 -7.47
N LEU A 464 -4.08 -6.58 -6.14
CA LEU A 464 -5.30 -6.07 -5.50
C LEU A 464 -5.30 -4.54 -5.46
N SER A 465 -6.49 -3.94 -5.37
CA SER A 465 -6.63 -2.50 -5.15
C SER A 465 -6.02 -2.07 -3.81
N VAL A 466 -5.62 -0.81 -3.67
CA VAL A 466 -5.07 -0.29 -2.40
C VAL A 466 -6.10 -0.44 -1.27
N ALA A 467 -7.38 -0.16 -1.55
CA ALA A 467 -8.45 -0.31 -0.58
C ALA A 467 -8.62 -1.77 -0.10
N ASP A 468 -8.44 -2.75 -0.99
CA ASP A 468 -8.51 -4.17 -0.62
C ASP A 468 -7.28 -4.63 0.15
N GLN A 469 -6.10 -4.13 -0.20
CA GLN A 469 -4.88 -4.39 0.58
C GLN A 469 -4.99 -3.78 1.98
N ASP A 470 -5.60 -2.60 2.12
CA ASP A 470 -5.70 -1.89 3.40
C ASP A 470 -6.55 -2.63 4.44
N LYS A 471 -7.52 -3.45 4.01
CA LYS A 471 -8.38 -4.27 4.88
C LYS A 471 -7.59 -5.17 5.83
N VAL A 472 -6.37 -5.58 5.46
CA VAL A 472 -5.55 -6.47 6.30
C VAL A 472 -5.04 -5.78 7.57
N PHE A 473 -5.01 -4.44 7.61
CA PHE A 473 -4.56 -3.67 8.76
C PHE A 473 -5.69 -3.38 9.77
N ASP A 474 -6.94 -3.63 9.40
CA ASP A 474 -8.08 -3.43 10.29
C ASP A 474 -8.05 -4.40 11.48
N VAL A 475 -8.61 -3.98 12.61
CA VAL A 475 -8.68 -4.82 13.82
C VAL A 475 -9.91 -5.73 13.72
N ALA A 476 -9.71 -7.03 13.90
CA ALA A 476 -10.83 -7.98 13.92
C ALA A 476 -11.75 -7.76 15.14
N PRO A 477 -13.06 -8.05 15.01
CA PRO A 477 -13.97 -8.06 16.15
C PRO A 477 -13.51 -9.01 17.27
N PRO A 478 -13.89 -8.75 18.54
CA PRO A 478 -13.59 -9.67 19.64
C PRO A 478 -14.12 -11.08 19.38
N GLY A 479 -13.32 -12.10 19.65
CA GLY A 479 -13.66 -13.51 19.41
C GLY A 479 -13.43 -13.99 17.96
N VAL A 480 -13.00 -13.10 17.06
CA VAL A 480 -12.75 -13.39 15.64
C VAL A 480 -11.28 -13.12 15.31
N ARG A 481 -10.66 -13.99 14.50
CA ARG A 481 -9.28 -13.87 14.00
C ARG A 481 -9.25 -13.54 12.51
N LYS A 482 -8.20 -12.89 12.03
CA LYS A 482 -7.95 -12.76 10.59
C LYS A 482 -7.15 -13.95 10.07
N CYS A 483 -7.53 -14.47 8.91
CA CYS A 483 -6.72 -15.39 8.11
C CYS A 483 -6.30 -14.67 6.82
N ILE A 484 -5.03 -14.28 6.73
CA ILE A 484 -4.50 -13.44 5.66
C ILE A 484 -3.76 -14.34 4.68
N LEU A 485 -4.27 -14.47 3.46
CA LEU A 485 -3.71 -15.30 2.39
C LEU A 485 -2.82 -14.43 1.51
N SER A 486 -1.50 -14.60 1.58
CA SER A 486 -0.55 -13.67 0.96
C SER A 486 0.56 -14.36 0.18
N THR A 487 1.18 -13.63 -0.75
CA THR A 487 2.46 -13.99 -1.36
C THR A 487 3.64 -13.46 -0.53
N ASN A 488 4.84 -13.43 -1.10
CA ASN A 488 6.03 -12.82 -0.51
C ASN A 488 5.89 -11.30 -0.22
N ILE A 489 4.78 -10.64 -0.59
CA ILE A 489 4.52 -9.24 -0.22
C ILE A 489 4.49 -9.03 1.31
N ALA A 490 4.02 -10.03 2.07
CA ALA A 490 4.01 -10.00 3.53
C ALA A 490 5.35 -10.45 4.16
N GLU A 491 6.31 -10.94 3.37
CA GLU A 491 7.60 -11.48 3.84
C GLU A 491 8.55 -10.37 4.30
N THR A 492 8.57 -9.24 3.59
CA THR A 492 9.40 -8.05 3.90
C THR A 492 8.58 -6.77 3.96
N SER A 493 7.84 -6.47 2.87
CA SER A 493 7.36 -5.13 2.52
C SER A 493 6.17 -4.62 3.33
N VAL A 494 5.39 -5.52 3.90
CA VAL A 494 4.22 -5.18 4.70
C VAL A 494 4.39 -5.76 6.09
N THR A 495 4.18 -4.93 7.10
CA THR A 495 4.14 -5.35 8.50
C THR A 495 2.70 -5.32 8.96
N ILE A 496 2.14 -6.51 9.22
CA ILE A 496 0.80 -6.68 9.75
C ILE A 496 0.98 -6.99 11.24
N ASP A 497 0.39 -6.14 12.08
CA ASP A 497 0.42 -6.35 13.53
C ASP A 497 -0.60 -7.41 13.93
N GLY A 498 -0.33 -8.13 15.03
CA GLY A 498 -1.24 -9.14 15.58
C GLY A 498 -1.09 -10.55 14.99
N ILE A 499 -0.19 -10.75 14.01
CA ILE A 499 0.15 -12.08 13.53
C ILE A 499 0.80 -12.90 14.64
N ARG A 500 0.24 -14.07 14.91
CA ARG A 500 0.75 -15.07 15.84
C ARG A 500 0.99 -16.41 15.18
N PHE A 501 0.18 -16.74 14.19
CA PHE A 501 0.26 -17.98 13.46
C PHE A 501 0.76 -17.70 12.05
N VAL A 502 1.72 -18.50 11.58
CA VAL A 502 2.21 -18.48 10.20
C VAL A 502 2.02 -19.86 9.59
N VAL A 503 1.52 -19.92 8.37
CA VAL A 503 1.57 -21.13 7.53
C VAL A 503 2.46 -20.83 6.33
N ASP A 504 3.51 -21.60 6.15
CA ASP A 504 4.45 -21.46 5.05
C ASP A 504 4.33 -22.64 4.09
N SER A 505 3.85 -22.38 2.87
CA SER A 505 3.79 -23.40 1.82
C SER A 505 5.17 -23.83 1.31
N GLY A 506 6.24 -23.06 1.60
CA GLY A 506 7.59 -23.33 1.09
C GLY A 506 7.80 -22.92 -0.36
N LYS A 507 6.80 -22.31 -1.00
CA LYS A 507 6.83 -21.99 -2.42
C LYS A 507 6.75 -20.48 -2.70
N VAL A 508 7.25 -20.10 -3.87
CA VAL A 508 7.20 -18.74 -4.41
C VAL A 508 7.10 -18.82 -5.93
N LYS A 509 6.37 -17.89 -6.57
CA LYS A 509 6.43 -17.69 -8.02
C LYS A 509 7.36 -16.54 -8.34
N GLU A 510 8.32 -16.81 -9.22
CA GLU A 510 9.30 -15.83 -9.66
C GLU A 510 9.45 -15.87 -11.19
N MET A 511 9.85 -14.73 -11.76
CA MET A 511 10.18 -14.67 -13.18
C MET A 511 11.51 -15.39 -13.43
N SER A 512 11.50 -16.38 -14.32
CA SER A 512 12.69 -17.04 -14.85
C SER A 512 12.79 -16.77 -16.35
N TYR A 513 14.01 -16.55 -16.82
CA TYR A 513 14.32 -16.44 -18.24
C TYR A 513 14.77 -17.80 -18.76
N ASP A 514 14.10 -18.28 -19.82
CA ASP A 514 14.53 -19.45 -20.58
C ASP A 514 15.39 -18.98 -21.76
N PRO A 515 16.71 -19.22 -21.75
CA PRO A 515 17.60 -18.80 -22.84
C PRO A 515 17.33 -19.50 -24.17
N GLN A 516 16.81 -20.73 -24.14
CA GLN A 516 16.52 -21.49 -25.36
C GLN A 516 15.24 -20.99 -26.01
N ALA A 517 14.20 -20.76 -25.21
CA ALA A 517 12.92 -20.24 -25.69
C ALA A 517 12.93 -18.72 -25.91
N LYS A 518 13.97 -18.00 -25.43
CA LYS A 518 14.08 -16.53 -25.38
C LYS A 518 12.85 -15.86 -24.74
N LEU A 519 12.24 -16.53 -23.77
CA LEU A 519 10.98 -16.12 -23.16
C LEU A 519 11.14 -16.02 -21.65
N GLN A 520 10.51 -15.01 -21.07
CA GLN A 520 10.32 -14.94 -19.64
C GLN A 520 9.08 -15.74 -19.25
N ARG A 521 9.20 -16.58 -18.22
CA ARG A 521 8.11 -17.36 -17.68
C ARG A 521 8.01 -17.13 -16.18
N LEU A 522 6.79 -16.92 -15.68
CA LEU A 522 6.52 -16.98 -14.26
C LEU A 522 6.46 -18.45 -13.84
N GLN A 523 7.40 -18.89 -13.01
CA GLN A 523 7.52 -20.28 -12.59
C GLN A 523 7.54 -20.38 -11.07
N GLU A 524 7.01 -21.48 -10.55
CA GLU A 524 7.03 -21.79 -9.13
C GLU A 524 8.35 -22.46 -8.73
N PHE A 525 8.94 -21.98 -7.64
CA PHE A 525 10.18 -22.47 -7.05
C PHE A 525 10.01 -22.71 -5.54
N TRP A 526 10.89 -23.53 -4.97
CA TRP A 526 11.09 -23.60 -3.53
C TRP A 526 11.77 -22.32 -3.03
N ILE A 527 11.41 -21.91 -1.82
CA ILE A 527 12.02 -20.75 -1.17
C ILE A 527 13.43 -21.06 -0.65
N SER A 528 14.16 -20.01 -0.28
CA SER A 528 15.43 -20.15 0.43
C SER A 528 15.22 -20.35 1.93
N GLN A 529 16.24 -20.87 2.63
CA GLN A 529 16.25 -20.93 4.09
C GLN A 529 16.08 -19.54 4.71
N ALA A 530 16.73 -18.51 4.14
CA ALA A 530 16.56 -17.12 4.57
C ALA A 530 15.11 -16.64 4.45
N SER A 531 14.42 -16.97 3.35
CA SER A 531 12.99 -16.64 3.17
C SER A 531 12.10 -17.37 4.18
N ALA A 532 12.33 -18.66 4.39
CA ALA A 532 11.61 -19.45 5.40
C ALA A 532 11.79 -18.85 6.81
N GLU A 533 13.00 -18.39 7.15
CA GLU A 533 13.29 -17.74 8.43
C GLU A 533 12.59 -16.39 8.57
N GLN A 534 12.52 -15.59 7.50
CA GLN A 534 11.78 -14.33 7.48
C GLN A 534 10.27 -14.56 7.64
N ARG A 535 9.70 -15.56 6.96
CA ARG A 535 8.29 -15.96 7.09
C ARG A 535 7.98 -16.40 8.51
N LYS A 536 8.80 -17.29 9.09
CA LYS A 536 8.71 -17.73 10.48
C LYS A 536 8.71 -16.53 11.44
N GLY A 537 9.65 -15.59 11.25
CA GLY A 537 9.80 -14.40 12.08
C GLY A 537 8.55 -13.50 12.15
N ARG A 538 7.59 -13.63 11.22
CA ARG A 538 6.32 -12.89 11.28
C ARG A 538 5.42 -13.28 12.46
N ALA A 539 5.55 -14.52 12.95
CA ALA A 539 4.78 -15.01 14.09
C ALA A 539 5.28 -14.47 15.45
N GLY A 540 6.57 -14.11 15.55
CA GLY A 540 7.23 -13.81 16.83
C GLY A 540 7.36 -12.33 17.16
N ARG A 541 6.58 -11.44 16.53
CA ARG A 541 6.76 -9.98 16.68
C ARG A 541 6.08 -9.38 17.91
N THR A 542 4.87 -9.83 18.20
CA THR A 542 4.03 -9.25 19.26
C THR A 542 3.96 -10.12 20.51
N GLY A 543 4.33 -11.39 20.39
CA GLY A 543 4.34 -12.38 21.46
C GLY A 543 4.81 -13.74 20.92
N PRO A 544 4.80 -14.79 21.76
CA PRO A 544 5.13 -16.14 21.34
C PRO A 544 4.26 -16.59 20.16
N GLY A 545 4.91 -17.14 19.14
CA GLY A 545 4.29 -17.45 17.86
C GLY A 545 4.37 -18.93 17.48
N VAL A 546 3.64 -19.32 16.45
CA VAL A 546 3.71 -20.66 15.86
C VAL A 546 3.85 -20.57 14.35
N CYS A 547 4.77 -21.34 13.78
CA CYS A 547 4.98 -21.46 12.34
C CYS A 547 4.75 -22.90 11.89
N PHE A 548 3.77 -23.10 11.02
CA PHE A 548 3.47 -24.37 10.37
C PHE A 548 4.11 -24.38 8.98
N ARG A 549 5.12 -25.23 8.76
CA ARG A 549 5.76 -25.43 7.46
C ARG A 549 5.09 -26.59 6.76
N LEU A 550 4.60 -26.40 5.55
CA LEU A 550 3.93 -27.47 4.77
C LEU A 550 4.94 -28.27 3.91
N TYR A 551 6.14 -28.44 4.45
CA TYR A 551 7.28 -29.16 3.88
C TYR A 551 8.05 -29.85 5.02
N ALA A 552 8.83 -30.88 4.71
CA ALA A 552 9.58 -31.60 5.73
C ALA A 552 10.83 -30.82 6.15
N GLU A 553 11.34 -31.11 7.36
CA GLU A 553 12.63 -30.57 7.83
C GLU A 553 13.78 -30.90 6.86
N SER A 554 13.77 -32.10 6.28
CA SER A 554 14.75 -32.50 5.24
C SER A 554 14.67 -31.65 3.98
N ASP A 555 13.47 -31.16 3.62
CA ASP A 555 13.31 -30.25 2.48
C ASP A 555 13.89 -28.87 2.82
N TYR A 556 13.63 -28.38 4.04
CA TYR A 556 14.22 -27.13 4.53
C TYR A 556 15.76 -27.16 4.52
N ASP A 557 16.34 -28.25 4.98
CA ASP A 557 17.80 -28.45 4.97
C ASP A 557 18.36 -28.50 3.54
N ALA A 558 17.57 -28.97 2.58
CA ALA A 558 17.93 -29.00 1.16
C ALA A 558 17.71 -27.66 0.43
N PHE A 559 16.98 -26.71 1.02
CA PHE A 559 16.78 -25.39 0.42
C PHE A 559 18.10 -24.62 0.31
N ALA A 560 18.21 -23.78 -0.73
CA ALA A 560 19.35 -22.88 -0.86
C ALA A 560 19.39 -21.91 0.34
N PRO A 561 20.58 -21.57 0.88
CA PRO A 561 20.68 -20.64 2.00
C PRO A 561 20.06 -19.26 1.71
N TYR A 562 20.18 -18.78 0.47
CA TYR A 562 19.68 -17.49 0.01
C TYR A 562 19.00 -17.62 -1.35
N ALA A 563 18.05 -16.72 -1.64
CA ALA A 563 17.43 -16.64 -2.95
C ALA A 563 18.46 -16.28 -4.04
N VAL A 564 18.28 -16.83 -5.23
CA VAL A 564 19.13 -16.50 -6.38
C VAL A 564 18.87 -15.04 -6.78
N PRO A 565 19.90 -14.17 -6.85
CA PRO A 565 19.74 -12.77 -7.23
C PRO A 565 19.02 -12.61 -8.58
N GLU A 566 18.14 -11.61 -8.68
CA GLU A 566 17.30 -11.41 -9.86
C GLU A 566 18.15 -11.23 -11.13
N ILE A 567 19.30 -10.56 -11.02
CA ILE A 567 20.27 -10.34 -12.11
C ILE A 567 20.78 -11.62 -12.77
N ARG A 568 20.68 -12.78 -12.12
CA ARG A 568 21.09 -14.08 -12.67
C ARG A 568 19.97 -14.87 -13.33
N ARG A 569 18.71 -14.45 -13.19
CA ARG A 569 17.53 -15.24 -13.60
C ARG A 569 16.57 -14.51 -14.54
N VAL A 570 16.79 -13.23 -14.83
CA VAL A 570 15.94 -12.43 -15.74
C VAL A 570 16.69 -12.00 -17.01
N ALA A 571 15.94 -11.58 -18.03
CA ALA A 571 16.52 -10.98 -19.23
C ALA A 571 17.16 -9.62 -18.89
N LEU A 572 18.30 -9.32 -19.50
CA LEU A 572 19.12 -8.15 -19.14
C LEU A 572 19.01 -6.99 -20.14
N ASP A 573 18.11 -7.08 -21.13
CA ASP A 573 17.99 -6.12 -22.24
C ASP A 573 17.77 -4.68 -21.74
N ALA A 574 16.78 -4.51 -20.85
CA ALA A 574 16.46 -3.20 -20.27
C ALA A 574 17.62 -2.66 -19.41
N LEU A 575 18.30 -3.54 -18.65
CA LEU A 575 19.45 -3.15 -17.83
C LEU A 575 20.62 -2.71 -18.71
N VAL A 576 20.99 -3.50 -19.73
CA VAL A 576 22.09 -3.18 -20.65
C VAL A 576 21.80 -1.88 -21.39
N LEU A 577 20.58 -1.67 -21.86
CA LEU A 577 20.16 -0.42 -22.50
C LEU A 577 20.30 0.77 -21.54
N GLN A 578 19.85 0.61 -20.30
CA GLN A 578 19.98 1.63 -19.26
C GLN A 578 21.47 1.94 -18.98
N MET A 579 22.30 0.92 -18.82
CA MET A 579 23.75 1.08 -18.59
C MET A 579 24.44 1.87 -19.71
N LYS A 580 24.15 1.53 -20.97
CA LYS A 580 24.68 2.24 -22.14
C LYS A 580 24.19 3.70 -22.15
N SER A 581 22.92 3.94 -21.84
CA SER A 581 22.36 5.30 -21.76
C SER A 581 22.92 6.16 -20.63
N MET A 582 23.35 5.54 -19.52
CA MET A 582 24.00 6.22 -18.41
C MET A 582 25.52 6.39 -18.62
N SER A 583 26.06 5.87 -19.73
CA SER A 583 27.50 5.86 -20.03
C SER A 583 28.36 5.36 -18.86
N VAL A 584 27.84 4.38 -18.11
CA VAL A 584 28.56 3.88 -16.92
C VAL A 584 29.76 3.03 -17.30
N GLY A 585 29.91 2.60 -18.55
CA GLY A 585 31.01 1.79 -19.09
C GLY A 585 30.52 0.49 -19.73
N ASP A 586 31.43 -0.43 -20.05
CA ASP A 586 31.09 -1.73 -20.62
C ASP A 586 30.33 -2.61 -19.60
N PRO A 587 29.13 -3.12 -19.93
CA PRO A 587 28.40 -4.06 -19.08
C PRO A 587 29.20 -5.27 -18.64
N ARG A 588 30.15 -5.74 -19.45
CA ARG A 588 30.97 -6.94 -19.17
C ARG A 588 31.98 -6.73 -18.04
N THR A 589 32.44 -5.49 -17.85
CA THR A 589 33.44 -5.12 -16.83
C THR A 589 32.85 -4.27 -15.71
N PHE A 590 31.53 -4.09 -15.71
CA PHE A 590 30.83 -3.35 -14.68
C PHE A 590 30.95 -4.07 -13.32
N PRO A 591 31.22 -3.35 -12.22
CA PRO A 591 31.49 -3.96 -10.92
C PRO A 591 30.18 -4.37 -10.24
N PHE A 592 29.47 -5.37 -10.77
CA PHE A 592 28.30 -5.93 -10.07
C PHE A 592 28.73 -6.56 -8.73
N ILE A 593 27.84 -6.52 -7.73
CA ILE A 593 28.08 -7.22 -6.45
C ILE A 593 28.24 -8.72 -6.65
N GLU A 594 27.40 -9.28 -7.51
CA GLU A 594 27.57 -10.59 -8.11
C GLU A 594 27.26 -10.46 -9.60
N PRO A 595 28.20 -10.83 -10.50
CA PRO A 595 27.99 -10.65 -11.92
C PRO A 595 26.90 -11.58 -12.47
N PRO A 596 26.14 -11.11 -13.49
CA PRO A 596 25.26 -11.97 -14.28
C PRO A 596 26.06 -13.03 -15.05
N PRO A 597 25.41 -14.11 -15.53
CA PRO A 597 26.03 -15.04 -16.46
C PRO A 597 26.51 -14.32 -17.72
N PRO A 598 27.76 -14.53 -18.19
CA PRO A 598 28.29 -13.86 -19.38
C PRO A 598 27.44 -14.09 -20.62
N ALA A 599 26.92 -15.30 -20.82
CA ALA A 599 26.05 -15.64 -21.95
C ALA A 599 24.75 -14.82 -21.97
N SER A 600 24.18 -14.51 -20.80
CA SER A 600 22.98 -13.68 -20.67
C SER A 600 23.26 -12.22 -21.06
N LEU A 601 24.44 -11.68 -20.71
CA LEU A 601 24.85 -10.35 -21.15
C LEU A 601 25.05 -10.28 -22.67
N GLU A 602 25.74 -11.26 -23.26
CA GLU A 602 25.95 -11.29 -24.72
C GLU A 602 24.62 -11.39 -25.46
N THR A 603 23.70 -12.22 -24.97
CA THR A 603 22.36 -12.37 -25.56
C THR A 603 21.60 -11.05 -25.53
N ALA A 604 21.67 -10.30 -24.42
CA ALA A 604 21.03 -8.99 -24.30
C ALA A 604 21.64 -7.94 -25.25
N ILE A 605 22.97 -7.93 -25.40
CA ILE A 605 23.67 -7.00 -26.31
C ILE A 605 23.31 -7.30 -27.76
N LEU A 606 23.34 -8.57 -28.16
CA LEU A 606 22.94 -9.00 -29.51
C LEU A 606 21.47 -8.66 -29.78
N TYR A 607 20.59 -8.94 -28.83
CA TYR A 607 19.18 -8.58 -28.95
C TYR A 607 18.96 -7.07 -29.14
N LEU A 608 19.65 -6.21 -28.38
CA LEU A 608 19.55 -4.76 -28.55
C LEU A 608 20.11 -4.28 -29.89
N ARG A 609 21.13 -4.95 -30.44
CA ARG A 609 21.62 -4.70 -31.82
C ARG A 609 20.57 -5.09 -32.86
N ASP A 610 19.94 -6.25 -32.72
CA ASP A 610 18.86 -6.71 -33.60
C ASP A 610 17.65 -5.76 -33.54
N GLN A 611 17.35 -5.20 -32.38
CA GLN A 611 16.33 -4.16 -32.22
C GLN A 611 16.75 -2.80 -32.79
N GLY A 612 18.00 -2.62 -33.21
CA GLY A 612 18.56 -1.36 -33.68
C GLY A 612 18.80 -0.33 -32.58
N ALA A 613 18.69 -0.72 -31.30
CA ALA A 613 18.96 0.15 -30.16
C ALA A 613 20.47 0.36 -29.96
N LEU A 614 21.29 -0.61 -30.38
CA LEU A 614 22.74 -0.52 -30.43
C LEU A 614 23.24 -0.69 -31.88
N ASP A 615 24.35 -0.04 -32.22
CA ASP A 615 25.01 -0.21 -33.52
C ASP A 615 26.02 -1.38 -33.51
N SER A 616 26.78 -1.52 -34.60
CA SER A 616 27.79 -2.58 -34.73
C SER A 616 28.96 -2.45 -33.76
N SER A 617 29.21 -1.25 -33.24
CA SER A 617 30.21 -0.94 -32.20
C SER A 617 29.64 -1.03 -30.78
N GLU A 618 28.39 -1.49 -30.64
CA GLU A 618 27.63 -1.52 -29.39
C GLU A 618 27.43 -0.14 -28.75
N ALA A 619 27.47 0.92 -29.55
CA ALA A 619 27.13 2.27 -29.13
C ALA A 619 25.62 2.51 -29.27
N LEU A 620 25.10 3.42 -28.45
CA LEU A 620 23.68 3.73 -28.42
C LEU A 620 23.26 4.49 -29.68
N THR A 621 22.25 3.98 -30.40
CA THR A 621 21.71 4.66 -31.58
C THR A 621 20.72 5.77 -31.16
N PRO A 622 20.26 6.63 -32.10
CA PRO A 622 19.20 7.61 -31.81
C PRO A 622 17.91 6.94 -31.31
N ILE A 623 17.50 5.81 -31.92
CA ILE A 623 16.33 5.06 -31.44
C ILE A 623 16.61 4.42 -30.08
N GLY A 624 17.81 3.88 -29.84
CA GLY A 624 18.22 3.38 -28.52
C GLY A 624 18.17 4.45 -27.43
N SER A 625 18.55 5.68 -27.77
CA SER A 625 18.50 6.83 -26.86
C SER A 625 17.07 7.21 -26.48
N LEU A 626 16.12 7.10 -27.41
CA LEU A 626 14.70 7.28 -27.12
C LEU A 626 14.14 6.13 -26.29
N LEU A 627 14.46 4.89 -26.65
CA LEU A 627 14.03 3.68 -25.94
C LEU A 627 14.45 3.72 -24.46
N ALA A 628 15.68 4.12 -24.17
CA ALA A 628 16.20 4.21 -22.80
C ALA A 628 15.46 5.22 -21.91
N GLN A 629 14.70 6.17 -22.49
CA GLN A 629 13.91 7.14 -21.74
C GLN A 629 12.50 6.62 -21.41
N LEU A 630 12.08 5.56 -22.10
CA LEU A 630 10.77 4.94 -21.96
C LEU A 630 10.81 3.83 -20.90
N PRO A 631 9.76 3.73 -20.07
CA PRO A 631 9.68 2.79 -18.95
C PRO A 631 9.08 1.42 -19.33
N VAL A 632 9.25 1.01 -20.58
CA VAL A 632 8.56 -0.16 -21.16
C VAL A 632 9.60 -1.06 -21.80
N ASP A 633 9.21 -2.30 -22.09
CA ASP A 633 10.06 -3.23 -22.81
C ASP A 633 10.46 -2.67 -24.18
N VAL A 634 11.65 -3.06 -24.65
CA VAL A 634 12.29 -2.52 -25.86
C VAL A 634 11.37 -2.58 -27.07
N VAL A 635 10.64 -3.69 -27.26
CA VAL A 635 9.69 -3.87 -28.37
C VAL A 635 8.52 -2.90 -28.27
N ILE A 636 7.91 -2.77 -27.09
CA ILE A 636 6.78 -1.86 -26.86
C ILE A 636 7.23 -0.41 -27.04
N GLY A 637 8.41 -0.06 -26.53
CA GLY A 637 8.99 1.27 -26.71
C GLY A 637 9.23 1.59 -28.19
N LYS A 638 9.76 0.64 -28.95
CA LYS A 638 10.02 0.79 -30.38
C LYS A 638 8.73 0.96 -31.16
N MET A 639 7.71 0.17 -30.81
CA MET A 639 6.37 0.28 -31.38
C MET A 639 5.77 1.68 -31.12
N LEU A 640 5.86 2.21 -29.90
CA LEU A 640 5.37 3.55 -29.56
C LEU A 640 6.09 4.66 -30.33
N ILE A 641 7.41 4.56 -30.48
CA ILE A 641 8.22 5.53 -31.25
C ILE A 641 7.79 5.51 -32.72
N LEU A 642 7.75 4.32 -33.33
CA LEU A 642 7.37 4.17 -34.75
C LEU A 642 5.91 4.56 -34.99
N GLY A 643 4.99 4.18 -34.09
CA GLY A 643 3.59 4.58 -34.15
C GLY A 643 3.42 6.10 -34.12
N SER A 644 4.24 6.81 -33.34
CA SER A 644 4.26 8.27 -33.34
C SER A 644 4.80 8.84 -34.66
N MET A 645 5.84 8.24 -35.22
CA MET A 645 6.43 8.65 -36.51
C MET A 645 5.49 8.40 -37.70
N PHE A 646 4.68 7.34 -37.66
CA PHE A 646 3.72 6.99 -38.70
C PHE A 646 2.31 7.58 -38.49
N HIS A 647 2.14 8.49 -37.52
CA HIS A 647 0.85 9.10 -37.18
C HIS A 647 -0.24 8.09 -36.77
N LEU A 648 0.18 6.97 -36.16
CA LEU A 648 -0.67 5.90 -35.62
C LEU A 648 -0.59 5.83 -34.09
N ALA A 649 -0.40 6.97 -33.43
CA ALA A 649 -0.14 7.03 -31.99
C ALA A 649 -1.29 6.42 -31.16
N GLU A 650 -2.53 6.73 -31.48
CA GLU A 650 -3.72 6.27 -30.74
C GLU A 650 -3.90 4.73 -30.78
N PRO A 651 -3.98 4.06 -31.94
CA PRO A 651 -4.10 2.60 -31.97
C PRO A 651 -2.91 1.89 -31.36
N VAL A 652 -1.70 2.40 -31.58
CA VAL A 652 -0.47 1.83 -31.03
C VAL A 652 -0.42 1.99 -29.52
N LEU A 653 -0.88 3.12 -28.96
CA LEU A 653 -0.95 3.33 -27.52
C LEU A 653 -1.91 2.33 -26.85
N THR A 654 -3.06 2.07 -27.47
CA THR A 654 -4.02 1.08 -26.98
C THR A 654 -3.43 -0.32 -26.98
N ILE A 655 -2.78 -0.73 -28.08
CA ILE A 655 -2.12 -2.04 -28.17
C ILE A 655 -0.97 -2.14 -27.15
N ALA A 656 -0.12 -1.12 -27.06
CA ALA A 656 0.98 -1.05 -26.10
C ALA A 656 0.47 -1.18 -24.66
N ALA A 657 -0.59 -0.46 -24.31
CA ALA A 657 -1.23 -0.55 -23.01
C ALA A 657 -1.77 -1.96 -22.76
N ALA A 658 -2.52 -2.53 -23.70
CA ALA A 658 -3.11 -3.86 -23.59
C ALA A 658 -2.09 -4.99 -23.44
N LEU A 659 -0.91 -4.85 -24.06
CA LEU A 659 0.21 -5.78 -23.91
C LEU A 659 0.99 -5.58 -22.60
N SER A 660 0.94 -4.38 -22.01
CA SER A 660 1.68 -4.04 -20.79
C SER A 660 0.90 -4.30 -19.50
N VAL A 661 -0.43 -4.41 -19.58
CA VAL A 661 -1.31 -4.66 -18.42
C VAL A 661 -1.89 -6.07 -18.44
N GLN A 662 -2.48 -6.50 -17.32
CA GLN A 662 -3.24 -7.75 -17.30
C GLN A 662 -4.37 -7.70 -18.33
N SER A 663 -4.58 -8.82 -19.01
CA SER A 663 -5.64 -8.97 -19.99
C SER A 663 -7.00 -8.60 -19.36
N PRO A 664 -7.86 -7.84 -20.07
CA PRO A 664 -9.22 -7.55 -19.61
C PRO A 664 -10.11 -8.79 -19.57
N PHE A 665 -9.68 -9.91 -20.18
CA PHE A 665 -10.43 -11.16 -20.13
C PHE A 665 -10.21 -11.88 -18.79
N THR A 666 -11.28 -12.02 -18.00
CA THR A 666 -11.25 -12.78 -16.74
C THR A 666 -11.19 -14.28 -17.02
N ARG A 667 -10.57 -15.05 -16.10
CA ARG A 667 -10.52 -16.53 -16.20
C ARG A 667 -11.90 -17.17 -16.21
N SER A 668 -12.87 -16.59 -15.50
CA SER A 668 -14.26 -17.05 -15.50
C SER A 668 -14.92 -16.87 -16.88
N ALA A 669 -14.68 -15.73 -17.55
CA ALA A 669 -15.17 -15.48 -18.90
C ALA A 669 -14.48 -16.36 -19.97
N GLN A 670 -13.21 -16.72 -19.77
CA GLN A 670 -12.48 -17.60 -20.69
C GLN A 670 -12.99 -19.05 -20.66
N ASN A 671 -13.39 -19.54 -19.49
CA ASN A 671 -13.86 -20.92 -19.32
C ASN A 671 -15.39 -21.06 -19.48
N ASN A 672 -16.13 -19.95 -19.51
CA ASN A 672 -17.58 -19.95 -19.74
C ASN A 672 -17.87 -19.97 -21.26
N PRO A 673 -18.64 -20.95 -21.78
CA PRO A 673 -19.04 -20.98 -23.19
C PRO A 673 -19.75 -19.70 -23.67
N GLU A 674 -20.51 -19.01 -22.82
CA GLU A 674 -21.14 -17.72 -23.16
C GLU A 674 -20.09 -16.62 -23.38
N GLY A 675 -19.04 -16.58 -22.55
CA GLY A 675 -17.93 -15.64 -22.68
C GLY A 675 -17.11 -15.88 -23.96
N ALA A 676 -16.90 -17.15 -24.32
CA ALA A 676 -16.25 -17.52 -25.58
C ALA A 676 -17.08 -17.08 -26.80
N ALA A 677 -18.41 -17.26 -26.77
CA ALA A 677 -19.30 -16.81 -27.84
C ALA A 677 -19.32 -15.29 -27.99
N ALA A 678 -19.33 -14.55 -26.87
CA ALA A 678 -19.26 -13.09 -26.87
C ALA A 678 -17.91 -12.54 -27.35
N ARG A 679 -16.82 -13.30 -27.19
CA ARG A 679 -15.47 -12.91 -27.64
C ARG A 679 -15.27 -13.07 -29.16
N ARG A 680 -15.83 -14.11 -29.78
CA ARG A 680 -15.67 -14.39 -31.23
C ARG A 680 -15.79 -13.17 -32.15
N PRO A 681 -16.81 -12.29 -32.05
CA PRO A 681 -16.92 -11.14 -32.95
C PRO A 681 -15.82 -10.09 -32.76
N LEU A 682 -15.07 -10.14 -31.66
CA LEU A 682 -13.98 -9.21 -31.35
C LEU A 682 -12.61 -9.79 -31.74
N GLU A 683 -12.54 -11.09 -32.03
CA GLU A 683 -11.30 -11.77 -32.43
C GLU A 683 -10.79 -11.24 -33.77
N SER A 684 -9.48 -11.05 -33.85
CA SER A 684 -8.80 -10.66 -35.08
C SER A 684 -7.88 -11.80 -35.53
N ASP A 685 -7.93 -12.08 -36.82
CA ASP A 685 -7.01 -12.93 -37.56
C ASP A 685 -5.57 -12.42 -37.56
N LEU A 686 -5.36 -11.13 -37.29
CA LEU A 686 -4.05 -10.51 -37.07
C LEU A 686 -3.48 -10.80 -35.66
N GLY A 687 -4.24 -11.49 -34.81
CA GLY A 687 -3.81 -12.01 -33.51
C GLY A 687 -4.36 -11.27 -32.29
N ASP A 688 -3.90 -11.71 -31.11
CA ASP A 688 -4.35 -11.19 -29.81
C ASP A 688 -4.18 -9.67 -29.61
N PRO A 689 -3.09 -9.00 -30.04
CA PRO A 689 -2.96 -7.55 -29.88
C PRO A 689 -4.09 -6.77 -30.57
N PHE A 690 -4.48 -7.18 -31.77
CA PHE A 690 -5.58 -6.58 -32.52
C PHE A 690 -6.95 -6.97 -31.97
N THR A 691 -7.08 -8.18 -31.43
CA THR A 691 -8.27 -8.60 -30.67
C THR A 691 -8.49 -7.68 -29.46
N LEU A 692 -7.42 -7.39 -28.68
CA LEU A 692 -7.49 -6.49 -27.54
C LEU A 692 -7.81 -5.04 -27.96
N PHE A 693 -7.29 -4.60 -29.10
CA PHE A 693 -7.63 -3.31 -29.70
C PHE A 693 -9.13 -3.22 -30.05
N ASN A 694 -9.69 -4.25 -30.68
CA ASN A 694 -11.12 -4.33 -31.00
C ASN A 694 -11.97 -4.25 -29.73
N VAL A 695 -11.61 -5.02 -28.70
CA VAL A 695 -12.28 -5.01 -27.39
C VAL A 695 -12.30 -3.61 -26.79
N PHE A 696 -11.17 -2.90 -26.81
CA PHE A 696 -11.10 -1.54 -26.29
C PHE A 696 -12.00 -0.58 -27.08
N ASN A 697 -12.00 -0.64 -28.41
CA ASN A 697 -12.84 0.20 -29.24
C ASN A 697 -14.34 -0.05 -29.01
N THR A 698 -14.74 -1.32 -28.90
CA THR A 698 -16.12 -1.68 -28.55
C THR A 698 -16.48 -1.15 -27.16
N TRP A 699 -15.60 -1.26 -26.18
CA TRP A 699 -15.82 -0.71 -24.85
C TRP A 699 -16.01 0.82 -24.87
N VAL A 700 -15.21 1.55 -25.65
CA VAL A 700 -15.35 3.00 -25.82
C VAL A 700 -16.71 3.37 -26.40
N GLN A 701 -17.24 2.59 -27.35
CA GLN A 701 -18.56 2.82 -27.95
C GLN A 701 -19.71 2.56 -26.98
N VAL A 702 -19.55 1.61 -26.06
CA VAL A 702 -20.60 1.21 -25.09
C VAL A 702 -20.57 2.06 -23.81
N ARG A 703 -19.47 2.76 -23.52
CA ARG A 703 -19.35 3.59 -22.32
C ARG A 703 -20.28 4.82 -22.41
N PRO A 704 -21.15 5.08 -21.41
CA PRO A 704 -21.98 6.29 -21.38
C PRO A 704 -21.09 7.55 -21.31
N VAL A 705 -21.41 8.55 -22.13
CA VAL A 705 -20.76 9.86 -22.06
C VAL A 705 -21.13 10.52 -20.73
N GLY A 706 -20.16 10.65 -19.80
CA GLY A 706 -20.34 11.38 -18.54
C GLY A 706 -20.03 10.61 -17.25
N THR A 707 -19.75 9.31 -17.28
CA THR A 707 -19.45 8.53 -16.06
C THR A 707 -18.00 8.72 -15.59
N PRO A 708 -17.73 9.15 -14.33
CA PRO A 708 -16.38 9.25 -13.78
C PRO A 708 -15.65 7.90 -13.79
N LEU A 709 -14.33 7.92 -13.98
CA LEU A 709 -13.48 6.70 -14.03
C LEU A 709 -13.54 5.86 -12.74
N SER A 710 -13.92 6.46 -11.60
CA SER A 710 -14.08 5.78 -10.31
C SER A 710 -15.22 4.77 -10.29
N ASP A 711 -16.28 5.02 -11.05
CA ASP A 711 -17.53 4.26 -10.95
C ASP A 711 -17.54 3.05 -11.92
N CYS A 712 -16.60 3.00 -12.87
CA CYS A 712 -16.46 1.92 -13.84
C CYS A 712 -15.89 0.62 -13.23
N GLN A 713 -15.18 0.67 -12.10
CA GLN A 713 -14.65 -0.53 -11.44
C GLN A 713 -15.75 -1.45 -10.89
N ALA A 714 -16.90 -0.88 -10.51
CA ALA A 714 -18.07 -1.65 -10.09
C ALA A 714 -18.81 -2.32 -11.28
N GLN A 715 -18.71 -1.73 -12.48
CA GLN A 715 -19.37 -2.26 -13.69
C GLN A 715 -18.50 -3.25 -14.47
N SER A 716 -17.17 -3.22 -14.34
CA SER A 716 -16.29 -4.21 -15.00
C SER A 716 -16.39 -5.62 -14.40
N GLN A 717 -16.90 -5.75 -13.17
CA GLN A 717 -17.16 -7.06 -12.55
C GLN A 717 -18.51 -7.66 -12.97
N GLY A 718 -19.30 -6.95 -13.79
CA GLY A 718 -20.64 -7.37 -14.18
C GLY A 718 -21.08 -6.80 -15.52
N LEU A 719 -20.22 -6.76 -16.54
CA LEU A 719 -20.71 -6.63 -17.92
C LEU A 719 -21.54 -7.89 -18.23
N PRO A 720 -22.87 -7.80 -18.33
CA PRO A 720 -23.66 -8.88 -18.88
C PRO A 720 -23.32 -8.94 -20.38
N ALA A 721 -23.27 -10.15 -20.93
CA ALA A 721 -23.21 -10.37 -22.36
C ALA A 721 -24.51 -9.87 -23.02
N ALA A 722 -24.65 -8.57 -23.21
CA ALA A 722 -25.74 -7.98 -23.98
C ALA A 722 -25.36 -6.54 -24.34
N VAL A 723 -24.88 -6.32 -25.57
CA VAL A 723 -25.41 -5.35 -26.55
C VAL A 723 -24.73 -5.66 -27.89
N ALA A 724 -25.43 -6.38 -28.76
CA ALA A 724 -25.23 -6.27 -30.21
C ALA A 724 -26.19 -5.18 -30.71
N PRO A 725 -25.78 -4.21 -31.55
CA PRO A 725 -26.73 -3.34 -32.21
C PRO A 725 -27.49 -4.12 -33.29
N PRO A 726 -28.80 -3.89 -33.50
CA PRO A 726 -29.54 -4.51 -34.58
C PRO A 726 -29.12 -3.87 -35.91
N HIS A 727 -28.83 -4.73 -36.89
CA HIS A 727 -28.87 -4.52 -38.33
C HIS A 727 -28.82 -3.06 -38.86
N ALA A 728 -27.70 -2.70 -39.49
CA ALA A 728 -27.71 -1.74 -40.60
C ALA A 728 -27.27 -2.48 -41.90
N PRO A 729 -27.97 -2.31 -43.03
CA PRO A 729 -27.70 -3.06 -44.26
C PRO A 729 -26.43 -2.55 -44.96
N PRO A 730 -25.78 -3.37 -45.80
CA PRO A 730 -24.57 -2.94 -46.51
C PRO A 730 -24.93 -2.04 -47.69
N PRO A 731 -24.11 -1.04 -48.08
CA PRO A 731 -24.08 -0.58 -49.45
C PRO A 731 -23.15 -1.47 -50.28
N ALA A 732 -23.63 -1.77 -51.47
CA ALA A 732 -23.11 -2.73 -52.42
C ALA A 732 -21.80 -2.31 -53.09
N HIS A 733 -21.02 -3.34 -53.46
CA HIS A 733 -20.13 -3.51 -54.61
C HIS A 733 -19.27 -2.34 -55.13
N GLY A 734 -17.98 -2.68 -55.32
CA GLY A 734 -17.41 -2.63 -56.68
C GLY A 734 -16.24 -1.67 -56.85
N LEU A 735 -15.03 -2.24 -56.81
CA LEU A 735 -13.87 -1.68 -57.48
C LEU A 735 -14.14 -1.55 -58.99
N HIS A 736 -13.97 -0.36 -59.56
CA HIS A 736 -13.40 -0.22 -60.89
C HIS A 736 -12.66 1.12 -61.03
N HIS A 737 -11.40 1.00 -61.45
CA HIS A 737 -10.53 2.05 -61.98
C HIS A 737 -11.22 2.91 -63.05
N SER A 738 -10.93 4.21 -63.07
CA SER A 738 -10.24 4.87 -64.20
C SER A 738 -10.16 6.40 -64.02
N ASP A 739 -9.03 6.95 -64.46
CA ASP A 739 -8.70 8.37 -64.60
C ASP A 739 -9.80 9.25 -65.22
N GLN A 740 -9.88 10.52 -64.82
CA GLN A 740 -9.62 11.68 -65.69
C GLN A 740 -9.92 13.03 -65.02
N HIS A 741 -9.14 14.03 -65.46
CA HIS A 741 -9.20 15.47 -65.21
C HIS A 741 -10.59 16.12 -65.09
N VAL A 742 -10.70 17.22 -64.33
CA VAL A 742 -10.90 18.61 -64.83
C VAL A 742 -11.17 19.58 -63.65
N GLN A 743 -10.83 20.83 -63.92
CA GLN A 743 -10.65 22.02 -63.10
C GLN A 743 -11.89 22.64 -62.41
N SER A 744 -11.54 23.52 -61.45
CA SER A 744 -12.18 24.82 -61.14
C SER A 744 -13.41 24.85 -60.23
N SER A 745 -13.26 25.47 -59.05
CA SER A 745 -13.67 26.87 -58.77
C SER A 745 -13.76 27.10 -57.25
N GLY A 746 -13.09 28.16 -56.76
CA GLY A 746 -13.34 28.71 -55.41
C GLY A 746 -14.64 29.53 -55.36
N PRO A 747 -14.88 30.45 -54.39
CA PRO A 747 -13.87 31.04 -53.48
C PRO A 747 -14.36 31.48 -52.07
N ARG A 748 -13.43 32.12 -51.32
CA ARG A 748 -13.58 33.07 -50.18
C ARG A 748 -13.95 32.41 -48.83
N GLY A 749 -13.35 32.69 -47.68
CA GLY A 749 -12.51 33.74 -47.09
C GLY A 749 -12.81 33.65 -45.57
N ALA A 750 -11.97 33.91 -44.58
CA ALA A 750 -11.03 35.00 -44.40
C ALA A 750 -10.29 34.83 -43.05
N TRP A 751 -8.99 35.19 -43.06
CA TRP A 751 -8.23 35.93 -42.03
C TRP A 751 -7.88 35.27 -40.68
N ALA A 752 -6.75 35.55 -40.03
CA ALA A 752 -5.41 36.07 -40.34
C ALA A 752 -4.63 36.17 -38.99
N SER A 753 -3.31 36.34 -39.09
CA SER A 753 -2.28 36.76 -38.09
C SER A 753 -1.46 35.61 -37.47
N LYS A 754 -0.24 35.26 -37.91
CA LYS A 754 1.05 35.97 -38.19
C LYS A 754 1.60 36.76 -37.00
N VAL A 755 2.75 36.32 -36.46
CA VAL A 755 4.01 37.12 -36.31
C VAL A 755 5.22 36.15 -36.32
N PRO A 756 6.39 36.54 -36.90
CA PRO A 756 7.34 35.62 -37.54
C PRO A 756 8.72 35.50 -36.85
N LEU A 757 9.45 34.44 -37.21
CA LEU A 757 10.90 34.32 -37.06
C LEU A 757 11.61 35.08 -38.21
N LYS A 758 12.61 35.91 -37.86
CA LYS A 758 13.64 36.42 -38.79
C LYS A 758 14.84 35.45 -38.79
N PRO A 759 15.50 35.23 -39.93
CA PRO A 759 16.85 34.69 -40.00
C PRO A 759 17.91 35.75 -40.35
N ASP A 760 19.16 35.29 -40.32
CA ASP A 760 20.40 35.82 -40.92
C ASP A 760 21.26 36.78 -40.08
N SER A 761 22.27 36.18 -39.41
CA SER A 761 23.71 36.39 -39.71
C SER A 761 24.56 35.44 -38.86
#